data_AF-A0A945PY82-F1
#
_entry.id   AF-A0A945PY82-F1
#
_cell.length_a   1.000
_cell.length_b   1.000
_cell.length_c   1.000
_cell.angle_alpha   90.00
_cell.angle_beta   90.00
_cell.angle_gamma   90.00
#
_symmetry.space_group_name_H-M   'P 1'
#
loop_
_entity.id
_entity.type
_entity.pdbx_description
1 polymer ?
#
loop_
_entity_poly.entity_id
_entity_poly.type
_entity_poly.pdbx_seq_one_letter_code
_entity_poly.pdbx_strand_id
1 'polypeptide(L)'
;MKRTFRILSLFSLILLVSASFADAQEKPNIVFILADDLGYGDLGCYGHPYARTPNIDGLAKSGTRFTRFYATGVTCQPSRTGFMTSRHPRSFERRIGDFGFDGRATITQLLSDNGYATGHFGKWHIGPGENAPKASEKIPPMPDYGIDEIKVLGSLKDRTKGRDDNTFEAAIDFIQRHKDEPFYVNVWAHITHFSIPSDTVFAEEFSALKVNESLFGPYMKANKFDICRDEWGLSVDACMKNYLADVWSLDLAIGRLVKKLDQLGISENTIVVFSSDQGPARNTLNTSKANQVGDTTRANMMGWPKGLRGGKHEMYEGGVRIPFIVRWPGKVPVDTVNETSILSGLDFLPTLCHLTGTPYDKDQFEGLNVADVWLGDERNPERLLHWKKQYPTALDGEWKYHVNRSKGDELYHLVNDPNETTNVIAENPEKAATMLKAITAWDESLPPLPGRAAPPIRKAAAESSEKALKSRTPGNPKRKRGKNDAAPTVTDASSHPKTTPDAKAETESTTYPWQNYTGPLQQNWFELHDGLKNSQYIFETTKQGTVAFVGGSITGMSWRKKVMQNLRRRFPSTEFKFILAGVGSTGTMYGSFRLDRDVIQKGKVDLLFEEAAVNDVSIGRTADQAVRGMEGIVRRARRANPDMDIVMMHFACTDKLEDYENGKTPEVIKSFDKVAEHYGVPTLDITEEIYERIKRGEFTWKDDFKGVHPSPFGQQLYADSIERLLDEAWSEKPRPVIAHAMPEKLDPASYSEGKLFPPQTATNLNGFAVQTDYDAAAEGGKVRVGWNERPQLIGHEPGDRFEITFKGSAVAIQVIAGPEAGIIEHSVDGSDWVKQDLFVTKNSFRLHLNRIYILRDGLDPEKEHSLTVRISEERHELSKGNNCRIVYFGLNGDPRTPQNVGVDGIYFEGSKGYGPEK
;
A
#
# COMPACT_ATOMS: atom_id res chain seq x y z
N MET A 1 32.37 56.83 30.36
CA MET A 1 32.79 55.42 30.62
C MET A 1 31.84 54.64 31.54
N LYS A 2 30.50 54.83 31.49
CA LYS A 2 29.54 54.03 32.31
C LYS A 2 28.40 53.37 31.51
N ARG A 3 28.36 53.55 30.17
CA ARG A 3 27.32 52.96 29.31
C ARG A 3 27.79 51.76 28.47
N THR A 4 29.10 51.54 28.34
CA THR A 4 29.68 50.43 27.56
C THR A 4 29.79 49.11 28.33
N PHE A 5 29.67 49.12 29.66
CA PHE A 5 29.76 47.89 30.48
C PHE A 5 28.43 47.13 30.65
N ARG A 6 27.28 47.73 30.31
CA ARG A 6 25.97 47.05 30.41
C ARG A 6 25.58 46.25 29.16
N ILE A 7 26.21 46.54 28.01
CA ILE A 7 25.88 45.86 26.74
C ILE A 7 26.67 44.54 26.60
N LEU A 8 27.90 44.45 27.13
CA LEU A 8 28.63 43.17 27.17
C LEU A 8 28.00 42.16 28.14
N SER A 9 27.40 42.60 29.24
CA SER A 9 26.80 41.69 30.23
C SER A 9 25.47 41.09 29.78
N LEU A 10 24.76 41.74 28.83
CA LEU A 10 23.51 41.22 28.25
C LEU A 10 23.78 40.25 27.08
N PHE A 11 24.88 40.46 26.33
CA PHE A 11 25.30 39.54 25.27
C PHE A 11 25.84 38.21 25.82
N SER A 12 26.56 38.23 26.95
CA SER A 12 26.99 36.98 27.61
C SER A 12 25.83 36.20 28.23
N LEU A 13 24.75 36.86 28.67
CA LEU A 13 23.58 36.17 29.24
C LEU A 13 22.70 35.53 28.15
N ILE A 14 22.65 36.10 26.94
CA ILE A 14 21.95 35.51 25.80
C ILE A 14 22.75 34.32 25.24
N LEU A 15 24.08 34.41 25.18
CA LEU A 15 24.94 33.29 24.75
C LEU A 15 24.95 32.12 25.76
N LEU A 16 24.73 32.37 27.06
CA LEU A 16 24.60 31.32 28.07
C LEU A 16 23.21 30.63 28.08
N VAL A 17 22.16 31.29 27.58
CA VAL A 17 20.83 30.66 27.43
C VAL A 17 20.70 29.94 26.09
N SER A 18 21.40 30.37 25.04
CA SER A 18 21.48 29.65 23.76
C SER A 18 22.34 28.38 23.82
N ALA A 19 23.24 28.26 24.79
CA ALA A 19 24.09 27.09 24.97
C ALA A 19 23.40 25.92 25.71
N SER A 20 22.24 26.14 26.35
CA SER A 20 21.49 25.09 27.06
C SER A 20 20.41 24.38 26.21
N PHE A 21 20.21 24.79 24.96
CA PHE A 21 19.29 24.12 24.03
C PHE A 21 19.98 23.19 23.02
N ALA A 22 21.31 23.03 23.14
CA ALA A 22 22.11 22.35 22.13
C ALA A 22 22.74 21.01 22.58
N ASP A 23 22.38 20.48 23.76
CA ASP A 23 22.95 19.20 24.21
C ASP A 23 22.05 18.41 25.19
N ALA A 24 20.81 18.14 24.77
CA ALA A 24 20.03 17.05 25.34
C ALA A 24 19.67 16.14 24.17
N GLN A 25 20.44 15.09 23.95
CA GLN A 25 20.00 13.99 23.11
C GLN A 25 18.78 13.37 23.81
N GLU A 26 17.59 13.86 23.47
CA GLU A 26 16.34 13.21 23.84
C GLU A 26 16.44 11.75 23.39
N LYS A 27 16.07 10.84 24.30
CA LYS A 27 16.09 9.40 24.07
C LYS A 27 15.32 9.07 22.78
N PRO A 28 15.91 8.33 21.82
CA PRO A 28 15.23 8.04 20.56
C PRO A 28 14.10 7.04 20.76
N ASN A 29 13.00 7.20 20.03
CA ASN A 29 11.96 6.18 19.93
C ASN A 29 12.46 4.99 19.10
N ILE A 30 11.93 3.80 19.36
CA ILE A 30 12.30 2.58 18.64
C ILE A 30 11.04 1.83 18.18
N VAL A 31 10.95 1.59 16.88
CA VAL A 31 9.94 0.73 16.27
C VAL A 31 10.64 -0.49 15.67
N PHE A 32 10.39 -1.67 16.23
CA PHE A 32 10.92 -2.93 15.71
C PHE A 32 9.82 -3.75 15.02
N ILE A 33 9.90 -3.79 13.69
CA ILE A 33 8.98 -4.53 12.83
C ILE A 33 9.60 -5.88 12.47
N LEU A 34 8.91 -6.97 12.81
CA LEU A 34 9.38 -8.34 12.57
C LEU A 34 8.34 -9.14 11.78
N ALA A 35 8.69 -9.54 10.56
CA ALA A 35 7.93 -10.49 9.77
C ALA A 35 8.16 -11.94 10.24
N ASP A 36 7.29 -12.86 9.83
CA ASP A 36 7.34 -14.28 10.21
C ASP A 36 7.43 -15.19 8.98
N ASP A 37 8.47 -16.02 8.88
CA ASP A 37 8.74 -16.85 7.69
C ASP A 37 8.97 -16.05 6.38
N LEU A 38 9.31 -14.76 6.46
CA LEU A 38 9.69 -13.97 5.30
C LEU A 38 11.16 -14.29 4.93
N GLY A 39 11.37 -14.82 3.74
CA GLY A 39 12.67 -15.19 3.23
C GLY A 39 13.53 -14.00 2.82
N TYR A 40 14.84 -14.25 2.74
CA TYR A 40 15.84 -13.24 2.37
C TYR A 40 15.54 -12.52 1.05
N GLY A 41 14.98 -13.24 0.07
CA GLY A 41 14.71 -12.73 -1.26
C GLY A 41 13.28 -12.25 -1.49
N ASP A 42 12.44 -12.13 -0.46
CA ASP A 42 10.99 -11.88 -0.63
C ASP A 42 10.60 -10.42 -0.84
N LEU A 43 11.58 -9.50 -0.86
CA LEU A 43 11.36 -8.07 -0.97
C LEU A 43 11.92 -7.53 -2.29
N GLY A 44 11.31 -6.48 -2.82
CA GLY A 44 11.77 -5.77 -4.02
C GLY A 44 13.20 -5.28 -3.87
N CYS A 45 13.51 -4.59 -2.76
CA CYS A 45 14.87 -4.15 -2.46
C CYS A 45 15.86 -5.32 -2.34
N TYR A 46 15.45 -6.51 -1.90
CA TYR A 46 16.30 -7.72 -1.87
C TYR A 46 16.32 -8.49 -3.20
N GLY A 47 15.56 -8.05 -4.20
CA GLY A 47 15.63 -8.53 -5.58
C GLY A 47 14.56 -9.54 -5.97
N HIS A 48 13.44 -9.66 -5.23
CA HIS A 48 12.33 -10.52 -5.65
C HIS A 48 11.84 -10.10 -7.05
N PRO A 49 11.70 -11.02 -8.03
CA PRO A 49 11.34 -10.65 -9.40
C PRO A 49 9.91 -10.10 -9.53
N TYR A 50 9.05 -10.39 -8.54
CA TYR A 50 7.63 -10.04 -8.59
C TYR A 50 7.11 -9.27 -7.37
N ALA A 51 7.89 -9.15 -6.29
CA ALA A 51 7.37 -8.54 -5.08
C ALA A 51 7.28 -7.04 -5.29
N ARG A 52 6.13 -6.48 -4.93
CA ARG A 52 5.94 -5.03 -4.85
C ARG A 52 6.05 -4.69 -3.39
N THR A 53 7.08 -3.97 -2.98
CA THR A 53 7.28 -3.56 -1.58
C THR A 53 7.76 -2.11 -1.47
N PRO A 54 7.06 -1.13 -2.07
CA PRO A 54 7.53 0.24 -2.17
C PRO A 54 7.77 0.91 -0.81
N ASN A 55 7.08 0.52 0.26
CA ASN A 55 7.29 1.13 1.58
C ASN A 55 8.51 0.54 2.28
N ILE A 56 8.71 -0.78 2.22
CA ILE A 56 9.91 -1.45 2.76
C ILE A 56 11.14 -1.08 1.92
N ASP A 57 10.98 -0.97 0.59
CA ASP A 57 12.01 -0.47 -0.32
C ASP A 57 12.32 1.01 -0.03
N GLY A 58 11.31 1.81 0.31
CA GLY A 58 11.46 3.18 0.79
C GLY A 58 12.19 3.27 2.13
N LEU A 59 11.95 2.33 3.06
CA LEU A 59 12.72 2.21 4.30
C LEU A 59 14.19 1.90 4.01
N ALA A 60 14.47 0.99 3.08
CA ALA A 60 15.84 0.70 2.64
C ALA A 60 16.49 1.92 1.97
N LYS A 61 15.77 2.66 1.13
CA LYS A 61 16.27 3.87 0.45
C LYS A 61 16.51 5.03 1.42
N SER A 62 15.74 5.12 2.49
CA SER A 62 15.89 6.16 3.53
C SER A 62 16.75 5.73 4.72
N GLY A 63 17.46 4.60 4.59
CA GLY A 63 18.34 4.06 5.61
C GLY A 63 19.40 3.13 5.02
N THR A 64 19.84 2.15 5.83
CA THR A 64 20.82 1.15 5.43
C THR A 64 20.18 -0.23 5.37
N ARG A 65 20.42 -0.95 4.27
CA ARG A 65 20.04 -2.35 4.09
C ARG A 65 21.26 -3.26 4.25
N PHE A 66 21.15 -4.28 5.09
CA PHE A 66 22.26 -5.19 5.39
C PHE A 66 22.05 -6.55 4.72
N THR A 67 23.00 -7.00 3.90
CA THR A 67 22.83 -8.22 3.11
C THR A 67 23.35 -9.48 3.83
N ARG A 68 24.02 -9.33 4.98
CA ARG A 68 24.60 -10.42 5.81
C ARG A 68 24.14 -10.35 7.27
N PHE A 69 22.83 -10.26 7.48
CA PHE A 69 22.21 -10.35 8.81
C PHE A 69 21.61 -11.74 9.05
N TYR A 70 21.86 -12.29 10.24
CA TYR A 70 21.54 -13.67 10.57
C TYR A 70 20.60 -13.80 11.77
N ALA A 71 19.53 -14.56 11.57
CA ALA A 71 18.61 -15.01 12.61
C ALA A 71 19.36 -15.83 13.67
N THR A 72 18.88 -15.80 14.91
CA THR A 72 19.51 -16.56 16.02
C THR A 72 19.04 -18.01 16.06
N GLY A 73 18.04 -18.37 15.25
CA GLY A 73 17.54 -19.72 15.08
C GLY A 73 16.79 -19.91 13.76
N VAL A 74 16.47 -21.16 13.43
CA VAL A 74 15.82 -21.55 12.17
C VAL A 74 14.30 -21.76 12.31
N THR A 75 13.73 -21.25 13.40
CA THR A 75 12.30 -21.27 13.73
C THR A 75 11.92 -20.07 14.60
N CYS A 76 10.62 -19.73 14.64
CA CYS A 76 10.11 -18.50 15.25
C CYS A 76 10.62 -18.27 16.69
N GLN A 77 10.41 -19.24 17.59
CA GLN A 77 10.68 -19.04 19.03
C GLN A 77 12.19 -18.85 19.29
N PRO A 78 13.08 -19.74 18.82
CA PRO A 78 14.52 -19.56 18.96
C PRO A 78 15.03 -18.21 18.44
N SER A 79 14.55 -17.76 17.29
CA SER A 79 15.00 -16.49 16.72
C SER A 79 14.59 -15.28 17.56
N ARG A 80 13.30 -15.23 17.93
CA ARG A 80 12.71 -14.17 18.77
C ARG A 80 13.36 -14.12 20.15
N THR A 81 13.77 -15.26 20.71
CA THR A 81 14.57 -15.32 21.94
C THR A 81 15.87 -14.54 21.81
N GLY A 82 16.63 -14.75 20.74
CA GLY A 82 17.90 -14.04 20.55
C GLY A 82 17.73 -12.53 20.41
N PHE A 83 16.72 -12.06 19.67
CA PHE A 83 16.40 -10.62 19.60
C PHE A 83 16.06 -10.02 20.97
N MET A 84 15.27 -10.74 21.76
CA MET A 84 14.78 -10.23 23.05
C MET A 84 15.81 -10.29 24.18
N THR A 85 16.80 -11.19 24.11
CA THR A 85 17.68 -11.49 25.26
C THR A 85 19.18 -11.42 24.96
N SER A 86 19.58 -11.22 23.69
CA SER A 86 20.97 -11.34 23.25
C SER A 86 21.62 -12.69 23.62
N ARG A 87 20.82 -13.75 23.77
CA ARG A 87 21.29 -15.09 24.13
C ARG A 87 20.93 -16.10 23.06
N HIS A 88 21.86 -16.97 22.73
CA HIS A 88 21.55 -18.06 21.83
C HIS A 88 20.49 -18.97 22.48
N PRO A 89 19.41 -19.35 21.78
CA PRO A 89 18.25 -20.04 22.36
C PRO A 89 18.57 -21.40 23.00
N ARG A 90 19.71 -22.01 22.65
CA ARG A 90 20.17 -23.26 23.26
C ARG A 90 20.88 -23.10 24.61
N SER A 91 21.28 -21.87 24.99
CA SER A 91 21.84 -21.57 26.31
C SER A 91 20.79 -21.67 27.43
N PHE A 92 19.51 -21.79 27.07
CA PHE A 92 18.41 -22.02 27.99
C PHE A 92 18.28 -23.52 28.26
N GLU A 93 18.09 -23.89 29.52
CA GLU A 93 17.94 -25.30 29.93
C GLU A 93 16.64 -25.92 29.42
N ARG A 94 15.63 -25.07 29.22
CA ARG A 94 14.28 -25.45 28.83
C ARG A 94 13.89 -24.75 27.54
N ARG A 95 12.88 -25.30 26.86
CA ARG A 95 12.35 -24.70 25.64
C ARG A 95 11.62 -23.40 25.99
N ILE A 96 12.19 -22.25 25.61
CA ILE A 96 11.65 -20.90 25.87
C ILE A 96 10.18 -20.78 25.43
N GLY A 97 9.83 -21.45 24.33
CA GLY A 97 8.45 -21.55 23.85
C GLY A 97 7.42 -22.08 24.86
N ASP A 98 7.85 -22.81 25.88
CA ASP A 98 7.01 -23.38 26.92
C ASP A 98 7.25 -22.74 28.30
N PHE A 99 8.38 -22.06 28.52
CA PHE A 99 8.83 -21.63 29.86
C PHE A 99 9.33 -20.18 29.97
N GLY A 100 9.26 -19.38 28.90
CA GLY A 100 9.70 -17.99 28.94
C GLY A 100 11.22 -17.82 28.97
N PHE A 101 11.70 -16.63 29.35
CA PHE A 101 13.12 -16.26 29.31
C PHE A 101 13.92 -16.64 30.56
N ASP A 102 13.38 -17.44 31.48
CA ASP A 102 14.12 -17.97 32.64
C ASP A 102 14.76 -16.85 33.50
N GLY A 103 14.01 -15.77 33.73
CA GLY A 103 14.44 -14.60 34.51
C GLY A 103 15.52 -13.73 33.86
N ARG A 104 15.96 -14.04 32.63
CA ARG A 104 16.99 -13.25 31.93
C ARG A 104 16.45 -11.89 31.52
N ALA A 105 17.32 -10.88 31.59
CA ALA A 105 17.01 -9.54 31.15
C ALA A 105 16.54 -9.55 29.68
N THR A 106 15.46 -8.82 29.42
CA THR A 106 14.92 -8.62 28.08
C THR A 106 15.14 -7.19 27.64
N ILE A 107 15.13 -6.95 26.33
CA ILE A 107 15.25 -5.60 25.77
C ILE A 107 14.15 -4.67 26.31
N THR A 108 12.92 -5.16 26.41
CA THR A 108 11.76 -4.41 26.90
C THR A 108 11.91 -4.08 28.39
N GLN A 109 12.34 -5.04 29.22
CA GLN A 109 12.66 -4.78 30.63
C GLN A 109 13.72 -3.69 30.81
N LEU A 110 14.85 -3.81 30.10
CA LEU A 110 15.95 -2.85 30.25
C LEU A 110 15.58 -1.44 29.76
N LEU A 111 14.78 -1.34 28.69
CA LEU A 111 14.29 -0.04 28.21
C LEU A 111 13.22 0.56 29.13
N SER A 112 12.31 -0.26 29.66
CA SER A 112 11.32 0.15 30.66
C SER A 112 12.00 0.67 31.93
N ASP A 113 13.02 -0.04 32.43
CA ASP A 113 13.84 0.41 33.57
C ASP A 113 14.59 1.73 33.28
N ASN A 114 14.86 2.03 32.00
CA ASN A 114 15.41 3.30 31.55
C ASN A 114 14.32 4.31 31.13
N GLY A 115 13.07 4.14 31.58
CA GLY A 115 11.99 5.12 31.43
C GLY A 115 11.36 5.19 30.04
N TYR A 116 11.41 4.10 29.26
CA TYR A 116 10.66 3.99 28.01
C TYR A 116 9.25 3.44 28.27
N ALA A 117 8.26 3.96 27.55
CA ALA A 117 7.00 3.24 27.35
C ALA A 117 7.25 2.03 26.42
N THR A 118 6.73 0.86 26.77
CA THR A 118 7.02 -0.39 26.08
C THR A 118 5.76 -1.10 25.58
N GLY A 119 5.72 -1.41 24.28
CA GLY A 119 4.57 -2.03 23.63
C GLY A 119 4.92 -3.28 22.85
N HIS A 120 4.01 -4.26 22.82
CA HIS A 120 4.09 -5.43 21.95
C HIS A 120 2.77 -5.72 21.25
N PHE A 121 2.80 -5.74 19.92
CA PHE A 121 1.62 -5.97 19.09
C PHE A 121 1.87 -7.12 18.11
N GLY A 122 0.94 -8.06 18.06
CA GLY A 122 0.96 -9.21 17.14
C GLY A 122 1.51 -10.50 17.76
N LYS A 123 2.20 -11.32 16.95
CA LYS A 123 2.64 -12.66 17.34
C LYS A 123 3.59 -12.59 18.54
N TRP A 124 3.39 -13.44 19.54
CA TRP A 124 4.32 -13.61 20.67
C TRP A 124 5.15 -14.88 20.51
N HIS A 125 4.48 -16.03 20.63
CA HIS A 125 5.04 -17.38 20.44
C HIS A 125 6.19 -17.74 21.40
N ILE A 126 6.24 -17.09 22.57
CA ILE A 126 7.17 -17.34 23.67
C ILE A 126 6.38 -17.76 24.91
N GLY A 127 6.93 -18.68 25.69
CA GLY A 127 6.25 -19.33 26.79
C GLY A 127 5.87 -18.39 27.92
N PRO A 128 4.92 -18.82 28.77
CA PRO A 128 4.31 -18.00 29.77
C PRO A 128 5.11 -17.82 31.08
N GLY A 129 6.39 -18.21 31.10
CA GLY A 129 7.16 -18.36 32.35
C GLY A 129 6.97 -19.74 33.01
N GLU A 130 7.68 -19.98 34.11
CA GLU A 130 7.85 -21.32 34.70
C GLU A 130 6.58 -21.97 35.28
N ASN A 131 5.54 -21.19 35.60
CA ASN A 131 4.39 -21.63 36.39
C ASN A 131 3.04 -21.58 35.66
N ALA A 132 3.03 -21.40 34.34
CA ALA A 132 1.81 -21.18 33.58
C ALA A 132 1.55 -22.28 32.52
N PRO A 133 0.28 -22.50 32.11
CA PRO A 133 -0.09 -23.56 31.16
C PRO A 133 0.56 -23.34 29.79
N LYS A 134 0.82 -24.43 29.03
CA LYS A 134 1.50 -24.41 27.72
C LYS A 134 1.11 -23.20 26.85
N ALA A 135 2.12 -22.60 26.22
CA ALA A 135 1.99 -21.40 25.42
C ALA A 135 0.85 -21.47 24.39
N SER A 136 0.09 -20.39 24.30
CA SER A 136 -0.80 -20.13 23.18
C SER A 136 -0.29 -18.91 22.41
N GLU A 137 -0.49 -18.89 21.09
CA GLU A 137 -0.30 -17.69 20.27
C GLU A 137 -1.23 -16.52 20.66
N LYS A 138 -2.00 -16.62 21.76
CA LYS A 138 -3.08 -15.69 22.12
C LYS A 138 -2.98 -15.11 23.52
N ILE A 139 -2.05 -15.61 24.34
CA ILE A 139 -1.94 -15.19 25.75
C ILE A 139 -0.46 -14.99 26.07
N PRO A 140 0.03 -13.75 26.10
CA PRO A 140 1.18 -13.44 26.91
C PRO A 140 0.74 -13.41 28.38
N PRO A 141 1.50 -13.94 29.33
CA PRO A 141 1.08 -13.91 30.72
C PRO A 141 2.03 -13.09 31.56
N MET A 142 1.41 -12.18 32.33
CA MET A 142 1.91 -11.63 33.59
C MET A 142 3.21 -10.79 33.46
N PRO A 143 3.49 -9.86 34.38
CA PRO A 143 4.17 -8.58 34.10
C PRO A 143 5.71 -8.64 33.92
N ASP A 144 6.33 -9.81 33.79
CA ASP A 144 7.77 -9.98 34.04
C ASP A 144 8.70 -9.78 32.83
N TYR A 145 8.20 -9.22 31.72
CA TYR A 145 9.03 -8.90 30.55
C TYR A 145 9.20 -7.39 30.31
N GLY A 146 8.73 -6.54 31.23
CA GLY A 146 8.80 -5.09 31.10
C GLY A 146 8.11 -4.57 29.84
N ILE A 147 6.89 -5.06 29.59
CA ILE A 147 6.03 -4.61 28.48
C ILE A 147 4.78 -4.00 29.11
N ASP A 148 4.58 -2.69 28.94
CA ASP A 148 3.47 -1.93 29.51
C ASP A 148 2.14 -2.26 28.82
N GLU A 149 2.16 -2.39 27.49
CA GLU A 149 0.99 -2.75 26.70
C GLU A 149 1.26 -3.93 25.79
N ILE A 150 0.45 -4.98 25.92
CA ILE A 150 0.53 -6.13 25.03
C ILE A 150 -0.82 -6.48 24.41
N LYS A 151 -0.84 -6.57 23.08
CA LYS A 151 -1.99 -7.06 22.31
C LYS A 151 -1.53 -8.14 21.35
N VAL A 152 -1.74 -9.39 21.77
CA VAL A 152 -1.51 -10.55 20.92
C VAL A 152 -2.74 -10.76 20.04
N LEU A 153 -2.74 -10.07 18.90
CA LEU A 153 -3.85 -10.01 17.97
C LEU A 153 -3.76 -11.17 16.99
N GLY A 154 -4.79 -12.00 16.92
CA GLY A 154 -4.88 -13.02 15.88
C GLY A 154 -5.11 -12.40 14.50
N SER A 155 -4.83 -13.17 13.45
CA SER A 155 -5.13 -12.78 12.06
C SER A 155 -6.59 -12.35 11.90
N LEU A 156 -6.84 -11.27 11.17
CA LEU A 156 -8.18 -10.79 10.88
C LEU A 156 -9.07 -11.83 10.17
N LYS A 157 -10.37 -11.84 10.52
CA LYS A 157 -11.40 -12.58 9.75
C LYS A 157 -11.81 -11.83 8.48
N ASP A 158 -11.89 -10.49 8.54
CA ASP A 158 -12.12 -9.62 7.37
C ASP A 158 -10.77 -9.33 6.70
N ARG A 159 -10.46 -10.09 5.64
CA ARG A 159 -9.16 -10.03 4.97
C ARG A 159 -9.05 -8.92 3.94
N THR A 160 -10.12 -8.14 3.73
CA THR A 160 -10.09 -6.98 2.81
C THR A 160 -9.22 -5.83 3.31
N LYS A 161 -8.82 -5.86 4.58
CA LYS A 161 -7.96 -4.85 5.22
C LYS A 161 -6.49 -5.26 5.36
N GLY A 162 -6.17 -6.52 5.08
CA GLY A 162 -4.85 -7.10 5.27
C GLY A 162 -4.77 -7.88 6.58
N ARG A 163 -3.96 -8.94 6.62
CA ARG A 163 -4.00 -9.92 7.71
C ARG A 163 -3.53 -9.38 9.07
N ASP A 164 -2.54 -8.50 9.06
CA ASP A 164 -1.96 -7.86 10.24
C ASP A 164 -2.44 -6.41 10.44
N ASP A 165 -3.52 -5.98 9.79
CA ASP A 165 -4.02 -4.59 9.87
C ASP A 165 -4.25 -4.13 11.31
N ASN A 166 -4.96 -4.92 12.12
CA ASN A 166 -5.17 -4.64 13.54
C ASN A 166 -3.87 -4.56 14.35
N THR A 167 -2.86 -5.35 13.99
CA THR A 167 -1.53 -5.33 14.64
C THR A 167 -0.88 -3.97 14.45
N PHE A 168 -0.89 -3.46 13.21
CA PHE A 168 -0.31 -2.16 12.89
C PHE A 168 -1.16 -0.99 13.41
N GLU A 169 -2.49 -1.07 13.37
CA GLU A 169 -3.37 -0.04 13.94
C GLU A 169 -3.18 0.08 15.46
N ALA A 170 -3.05 -1.05 16.17
CA ALA A 170 -2.80 -1.03 17.61
C ALA A 170 -1.42 -0.45 17.96
N ALA A 171 -0.39 -0.77 17.17
CA ALA A 171 0.93 -0.16 17.33
C ALA A 171 0.92 1.34 17.03
N ILE A 172 0.19 1.78 16.00
CA ILE A 172 0.00 3.20 15.66
C ILE A 172 -0.70 3.95 16.80
N ASP A 173 -1.76 3.39 17.38
CA ASP A 173 -2.44 3.97 18.53
C ASP A 173 -1.50 4.14 19.73
N PHE A 174 -0.69 3.12 20.05
CA PHE A 174 0.33 3.20 21.09
C PHE A 174 1.34 4.32 20.82
N ILE A 175 1.92 4.36 19.62
CA ILE A 175 2.86 5.41 19.19
C ILE A 175 2.22 6.80 19.33
N GLN A 176 0.95 6.97 18.96
CA GLN A 176 0.26 8.25 19.05
C GLN A 176 0.08 8.73 20.50
N ARG A 177 -0.25 7.83 21.43
CA ARG A 177 -0.41 8.16 22.85
C ARG A 177 0.90 8.46 23.54
N HIS A 178 1.98 7.79 23.14
CA HIS A 178 3.32 7.93 23.73
C HIS A 178 4.23 8.86 22.93
N LYS A 179 3.71 9.66 21.99
CA LYS A 179 4.53 10.51 21.09
C LYS A 179 5.41 11.55 21.81
N ASP A 180 5.04 11.93 23.03
CA ASP A 180 5.69 12.97 23.84
C ASP A 180 6.68 12.40 24.88
N GLU A 181 6.91 11.08 24.87
CA GLU A 181 7.87 10.38 25.74
C GLU A 181 8.61 9.29 24.95
N PRO A 182 9.80 8.83 25.37
CA PRO A 182 10.51 7.78 24.64
C PRO A 182 9.75 6.47 24.69
N PHE A 183 9.59 5.80 23.55
CA PHE A 183 8.92 4.51 23.47
C PHE A 183 9.72 3.45 22.70
N TYR A 184 9.49 2.19 23.06
CA TYR A 184 9.92 1.00 22.33
C TYR A 184 8.69 0.17 21.97
N VAL A 185 8.51 -0.17 20.71
CA VAL A 185 7.40 -1.00 20.26
C VAL A 185 7.83 -2.14 19.37
N ASN A 186 7.48 -3.36 19.77
CA ASN A 186 7.51 -4.56 18.94
C ASN A 186 6.24 -4.62 18.09
N VAL A 187 6.40 -4.63 16.77
CA VAL A 187 5.34 -4.86 15.78
C VAL A 187 5.63 -6.19 15.07
N TRP A 188 5.20 -7.28 15.69
CA TRP A 188 5.53 -8.65 15.25
C TRP A 188 4.39 -9.23 14.42
N ALA A 189 4.51 -9.12 13.10
CA ALA A 189 3.52 -9.58 12.14
C ALA A 189 3.41 -11.11 12.13
N HIS A 190 2.26 -11.61 11.67
CA HIS A 190 2.07 -13.01 11.30
C HIS A 190 2.44 -13.27 9.84
N ILE A 191 2.48 -12.22 9.00
CA ILE A 191 2.88 -12.32 7.59
C ILE A 191 4.36 -12.68 7.50
N THR A 192 4.73 -13.74 6.77
CA THR A 192 3.97 -14.56 5.80
C THR A 192 3.54 -15.96 6.30
N HIS A 193 3.82 -16.33 7.56
CA HIS A 193 3.51 -17.65 8.14
C HIS A 193 2.10 -18.18 7.86
N PHE A 194 2.02 -19.41 7.32
CA PHE A 194 0.82 -20.05 6.78
C PHE A 194 -0.10 -19.07 6.04
N SER A 195 0.39 -18.56 4.90
CA SER A 195 -0.35 -17.62 4.07
C SER A 195 -1.78 -18.10 3.83
N ILE A 196 -2.72 -17.31 4.32
CA ILE A 196 -4.14 -17.61 4.20
C ILE A 196 -4.59 -16.90 2.93
N PRO A 197 -5.37 -17.53 2.02
CA PRO A 197 -5.83 -16.86 0.81
C PRO A 197 -6.35 -15.46 1.16
N SER A 198 -5.61 -14.44 0.73
CA SER A 198 -6.06 -13.06 0.86
C SER A 198 -7.31 -12.96 0.01
N ASP A 199 -8.45 -12.62 0.60
CA ASP A 199 -9.66 -12.36 -0.20
C ASP A 199 -9.31 -11.32 -1.27
N THR A 200 -9.98 -11.44 -2.41
CA THR A 200 -9.64 -10.91 -3.75
C THR A 200 -8.92 -9.54 -3.88
N VAL A 201 -9.03 -8.62 -2.92
CA VAL A 201 -8.50 -7.24 -3.02
C VAL A 201 -6.98 -7.17 -3.21
N PHE A 202 -6.16 -7.84 -2.39
CA PHE A 202 -4.68 -7.76 -2.55
C PHE A 202 -4.15 -8.72 -3.61
N ALA A 203 -4.82 -9.85 -3.83
CA ALA A 203 -4.44 -10.80 -4.88
C ALA A 203 -4.72 -10.26 -6.30
N GLU A 204 -5.67 -9.33 -6.45
CA GLU A 204 -5.95 -8.64 -7.71
C GLU A 204 -4.73 -7.86 -8.24
N GLU A 205 -3.86 -7.33 -7.37
CA GLU A 205 -2.60 -6.66 -7.75
C GLU A 205 -1.66 -7.57 -8.55
N PHE A 206 -1.75 -8.87 -8.28
CA PHE A 206 -0.97 -9.92 -8.92
C PHE A 206 -1.82 -10.75 -9.89
N SER A 207 -3.03 -10.33 -10.25
CA SER A 207 -3.96 -11.09 -11.12
C SER A 207 -3.34 -11.49 -12.47
N ALA A 208 -2.53 -10.61 -13.06
CA ALA A 208 -1.81 -10.84 -14.31
C ALA A 208 -0.54 -11.69 -14.15
N LEU A 209 -0.10 -11.99 -12.92
CA LEU A 209 1.15 -12.71 -12.68
C LEU A 209 1.13 -14.10 -13.33
N LYS A 210 2.18 -14.35 -14.10
CA LYS A 210 2.60 -15.65 -14.62
C LYS A 210 3.99 -15.92 -14.10
N VAL A 211 4.14 -16.98 -13.31
CA VAL A 211 5.41 -17.31 -12.67
C VAL A 211 6.32 -17.93 -13.71
N ASN A 212 7.35 -17.19 -14.09
CA ASN A 212 8.50 -17.77 -14.75
C ASN A 212 9.37 -18.48 -13.70
N GLU A 213 9.25 -19.82 -13.63
CA GLU A 213 10.00 -20.67 -12.71
C GLU A 213 11.52 -20.58 -12.95
N SER A 214 11.98 -20.20 -14.16
CA SER A 214 13.42 -20.10 -14.47
C SER A 214 14.13 -18.98 -13.71
N LEU A 215 13.39 -18.03 -13.14
CA LEU A 215 13.95 -16.96 -12.30
C LEU A 215 14.31 -17.45 -10.90
N PHE A 216 13.89 -18.67 -10.54
CA PHE A 216 14.09 -19.21 -9.20
C PHE A 216 15.05 -20.41 -9.22
N GLY A 217 15.89 -20.48 -8.19
CA GLY A 217 16.85 -21.56 -7.99
C GLY A 217 16.21 -22.92 -7.65
N PRO A 218 17.01 -24.00 -7.60
CA PRO A 218 16.55 -25.37 -7.40
C PRO A 218 15.76 -25.59 -6.10
N TYR A 219 16.03 -24.77 -5.07
CA TYR A 219 15.28 -24.82 -3.82
C TYR A 219 13.78 -24.58 -4.02
N MET A 220 13.41 -23.53 -4.76
CA MET A 220 12.01 -23.17 -5.03
C MET A 220 11.33 -24.25 -5.85
N LYS A 221 12.01 -24.75 -6.88
CA LYS A 221 11.47 -25.81 -7.72
C LYS A 221 11.09 -27.04 -6.88
N ALA A 222 12.03 -27.59 -6.12
CA ALA A 222 11.85 -28.85 -5.39
C ALA A 222 10.99 -28.72 -4.11
N ASN A 223 11.02 -27.57 -3.42
CA ASN A 223 10.35 -27.41 -2.12
C ASN A 223 9.06 -26.58 -2.19
N LYS A 224 8.71 -26.07 -3.38
CA LYS A 224 7.55 -25.20 -3.61
C LYS A 224 6.78 -25.59 -4.86
N PHE A 225 7.37 -25.37 -6.04
CA PHE A 225 6.64 -25.46 -7.31
C PHE A 225 6.19 -26.89 -7.63
N ASP A 226 7.11 -27.85 -7.54
CA ASP A 226 6.81 -29.26 -7.79
C ASP A 226 5.80 -29.79 -6.75
N ILE A 227 5.91 -29.39 -5.49
CA ILE A 227 4.94 -29.79 -4.44
C ILE A 227 3.54 -29.20 -4.73
N CYS A 228 3.45 -27.91 -5.04
CA CYS A 228 2.17 -27.28 -5.36
C CYS A 228 1.48 -27.96 -6.54
N ARG A 229 2.23 -28.25 -7.62
CA ARG A 229 1.69 -28.80 -8.86
C ARG A 229 1.46 -30.31 -8.76
N ASP A 230 2.47 -31.06 -8.35
CA ASP A 230 2.53 -32.51 -8.51
C ASP A 230 1.94 -33.25 -7.29
N GLU A 231 2.12 -32.72 -6.07
CA GLU A 231 1.54 -33.32 -4.86
C GLU A 231 0.13 -32.79 -4.55
N TRP A 232 -0.12 -31.50 -4.80
CA TRP A 232 -1.39 -30.85 -4.40
C TRP A 232 -2.32 -30.50 -5.56
N GLY A 233 -1.88 -30.60 -6.81
CA GLY A 233 -2.71 -30.30 -7.98
C GLY A 233 -3.10 -28.83 -8.11
N LEU A 234 -2.31 -27.91 -7.54
CA LEU A 234 -2.56 -26.47 -7.51
C LEU A 234 -1.69 -25.70 -8.50
N SER A 235 -2.18 -24.54 -8.93
CA SER A 235 -1.45 -23.64 -9.83
C SER A 235 -0.35 -22.87 -9.07
N VAL A 236 0.90 -23.00 -9.51
CA VAL A 236 2.04 -22.20 -9.02
C VAL A 236 1.75 -20.70 -9.10
N ASP A 237 1.17 -20.23 -10.21
CA ASP A 237 0.73 -18.84 -10.36
C ASP A 237 -0.20 -18.40 -9.23
N ALA A 238 -1.24 -19.17 -8.93
CA ALA A 238 -2.22 -18.84 -7.90
C ALA A 238 -1.59 -18.82 -6.50
N CYS A 239 -0.73 -19.80 -6.20
CA CYS A 239 -0.01 -19.87 -4.95
C CYS A 239 0.92 -18.67 -4.74
N MET A 240 1.68 -18.29 -5.78
CA MET A 240 2.57 -17.13 -5.73
C MET A 240 1.80 -15.83 -5.62
N LYS A 241 0.65 -15.69 -6.31
CA LYS A 241 -0.23 -14.52 -6.18
C LYS A 241 -0.68 -14.30 -4.75
N ASN A 242 -1.17 -15.35 -4.09
CA ASN A 242 -1.62 -15.26 -2.70
C ASN A 242 -0.48 -14.90 -1.75
N TYR A 243 0.72 -15.48 -1.96
CA TYR A 243 1.89 -15.14 -1.17
C TYR A 243 2.29 -13.67 -1.31
N LEU A 244 2.39 -13.18 -2.55
CA LEU A 244 2.77 -11.80 -2.83
C LEU A 244 1.71 -10.81 -2.38
N ALA A 245 0.44 -11.19 -2.39
CA ALA A 245 -0.65 -10.40 -1.82
C ALA A 245 -0.49 -10.21 -0.31
N ASP A 246 -0.10 -11.25 0.41
CA ASP A 246 0.22 -11.15 1.84
C ASP A 246 1.43 -10.23 2.07
N VAL A 247 2.52 -10.40 1.32
CA VAL A 247 3.71 -9.52 1.39
C VAL A 247 3.35 -8.06 1.08
N TRP A 248 2.52 -7.83 0.05
CA TRP A 248 2.01 -6.50 -0.31
C TRP A 248 1.18 -5.88 0.81
N SER A 249 0.32 -6.66 1.48
CA SER A 249 -0.48 -6.16 2.61
C SER A 249 0.39 -5.75 3.80
N LEU A 250 1.48 -6.49 4.07
CA LEU A 250 2.48 -6.11 5.08
C LEU A 250 3.19 -4.80 4.71
N ASP A 251 3.62 -4.67 3.45
CA ASP A 251 4.25 -3.44 2.95
C ASP A 251 3.35 -2.21 3.13
N LEU A 252 2.07 -2.32 2.78
CA LEU A 252 1.09 -1.24 2.97
C LEU A 252 0.91 -0.88 4.45
N ALA A 253 0.85 -1.86 5.33
CA ALA A 253 0.71 -1.62 6.77
C ALA A 253 1.95 -0.91 7.37
N ILE A 254 3.15 -1.31 6.95
CA ILE A 254 4.41 -0.62 7.29
C ILE A 254 4.40 0.81 6.77
N GLY A 255 3.96 1.03 5.53
CA GLY A 255 3.81 2.37 4.95
C GLY A 255 2.91 3.28 5.78
N ARG A 256 1.79 2.75 6.30
CA ARG A 256 0.91 3.52 7.21
C ARG A 256 1.60 3.89 8.52
N LEU A 257 2.35 2.96 9.11
CA LEU A 257 3.08 3.22 10.36
C LEU A 257 4.17 4.26 10.17
N VAL A 258 5.02 4.12 9.15
CA VAL A 258 6.11 5.08 8.88
C VAL A 258 5.55 6.47 8.59
N LYS A 259 4.50 6.54 7.75
CA LYS A 259 3.78 7.80 7.50
C LYS A 259 3.18 8.40 8.77
N LYS A 260 2.76 7.58 9.73
CA LYS A 260 2.26 8.08 11.02
C LYS A 260 3.37 8.75 11.82
N LEU A 261 4.58 8.18 11.85
CA LEU A 261 5.74 8.81 12.49
C LEU A 261 6.01 10.20 11.88
N ASP A 262 5.91 10.31 10.54
CA ASP A 262 6.08 11.60 9.85
C ASP A 262 4.98 12.60 10.22
N GLN A 263 3.72 12.15 10.26
CA GLN A 263 2.57 12.98 10.64
C GLN A 263 2.64 13.49 12.08
N LEU A 264 3.23 12.71 12.97
CA LEU A 264 3.42 13.07 14.38
C LEU A 264 4.65 13.97 14.59
N GLY A 265 5.49 14.16 13.57
CA GLY A 265 6.71 14.97 13.65
C GLY A 265 7.84 14.30 14.44
N ILE A 266 7.76 13.00 14.71
CA ILE A 266 8.72 12.26 15.55
C ILE A 266 9.69 11.40 14.73
N SER A 267 9.61 11.43 13.40
CA SER A 267 10.42 10.61 12.50
C SER A 267 11.93 10.80 12.66
N GLU A 268 12.41 12.03 12.88
CA GLU A 268 13.84 12.30 13.06
C GLU A 268 14.39 11.71 14.36
N ASN A 269 13.54 11.58 15.39
CA ASN A 269 13.87 10.97 16.68
C ASN A 269 13.45 9.50 16.79
N THR A 270 13.15 8.81 15.68
CA THR A 270 12.68 7.42 15.71
C THR A 270 13.55 6.49 14.88
N ILE A 271 14.12 5.48 15.54
CA ILE A 271 14.81 4.36 14.92
C ILE A 271 13.74 3.35 14.45
N VAL A 272 13.67 3.10 13.15
CA VAL A 272 12.82 2.06 12.57
C VAL A 272 13.69 0.91 12.11
N VAL A 273 13.43 -0.28 12.65
CA VAL A 273 14.12 -1.52 12.27
C VAL A 273 13.11 -2.49 11.66
N PHE A 274 13.44 -3.03 10.49
CA PHE A 274 12.66 -4.07 9.84
C PHE A 274 13.49 -5.35 9.65
N SER A 275 12.93 -6.50 10.02
CA SER A 275 13.54 -7.81 9.77
C SER A 275 12.52 -8.96 9.67
N SER A 276 13.02 -10.19 9.58
CA SER A 276 12.25 -11.45 9.64
C SER A 276 12.79 -12.32 10.78
N ASP A 277 12.00 -13.23 11.33
CA ASP A 277 12.48 -14.13 12.37
C ASP A 277 13.34 -15.29 11.81
N GLN A 278 13.06 -15.80 10.60
CA GLN A 278 13.88 -16.81 9.95
C GLN A 278 13.64 -16.83 8.43
N GLY A 279 14.39 -17.70 7.73
CA GLY A 279 14.16 -18.00 6.33
C GLY A 279 12.77 -18.59 6.04
N PRO A 280 12.40 -18.70 4.75
CA PRO A 280 11.04 -19.00 4.36
C PRO A 280 10.65 -20.44 4.75
N ALA A 281 9.39 -20.65 5.13
CA ALA A 281 8.91 -22.00 5.44
C ALA A 281 9.00 -22.92 4.23
N ARG A 282 8.82 -24.23 4.41
CA ARG A 282 8.59 -25.20 3.32
C ARG A 282 7.10 -25.46 3.13
N ASN A 283 6.71 -25.98 1.97
CA ASN A 283 5.31 -26.39 1.74
C ASN A 283 4.97 -27.66 2.55
N THR A 284 5.92 -28.56 2.78
CA THR A 284 5.74 -29.83 3.49
C THR A 284 6.27 -29.83 4.94
N LEU A 285 5.78 -28.91 5.78
CA LEU A 285 6.10 -28.95 7.22
C LEU A 285 5.47 -30.21 7.87
N ASN A 286 6.29 -31.25 7.99
CA ASN A 286 5.91 -32.58 8.51
C ASN A 286 5.69 -32.53 10.03
N THR A 287 4.48 -32.14 10.45
CA THR A 287 4.00 -32.29 11.83
C THR A 287 2.83 -33.26 11.83
N SER A 288 2.67 -34.08 12.85
CA SER A 288 1.57 -35.07 12.93
C SER A 288 0.16 -34.44 12.89
N LYS A 289 0.03 -33.13 13.19
CA LYS A 289 -1.20 -32.34 12.98
C LYS A 289 -1.41 -31.90 11.51
N ALA A 290 -0.34 -31.78 10.73
CA ALA A 290 -0.39 -31.40 9.31
C ALA A 290 -1.08 -32.42 8.43
N ASN A 291 -0.88 -33.70 8.73
CA ASN A 291 -1.35 -34.80 7.87
C ASN A 291 -2.80 -35.19 8.17
N GLN A 292 -3.48 -34.49 9.08
CA GLN A 292 -4.86 -34.79 9.49
C GLN A 292 -5.90 -33.84 8.89
N VAL A 293 -5.50 -32.77 8.19
CA VAL A 293 -6.43 -31.78 7.65
C VAL A 293 -5.98 -31.37 6.27
N GLY A 294 -6.89 -31.37 5.29
CA GLY A 294 -6.67 -30.87 3.93
C GLY A 294 -6.45 -29.36 3.87
N ASP A 295 -5.39 -28.87 4.51
CA ASP A 295 -5.07 -27.46 4.69
C ASP A 295 -4.27 -26.92 3.49
N THR A 296 -5.00 -26.40 2.49
CA THR A 296 -4.45 -25.80 1.26
C THR A 296 -3.73 -24.47 1.49
N THR A 297 -3.77 -23.88 2.69
CA THR A 297 -3.09 -22.60 2.99
C THR A 297 -1.56 -22.73 2.86
N ARG A 298 -1.02 -23.93 3.06
CA ARG A 298 0.41 -24.22 2.91
C ARG A 298 0.91 -24.13 1.48
N ALA A 299 0.02 -24.29 0.51
CA ALA A 299 0.30 -24.06 -0.91
C ALA A 299 0.74 -22.64 -1.19
N ASN A 300 0.32 -21.68 -0.36
CA ASN A 300 0.65 -20.28 -0.54
C ASN A 300 1.94 -19.88 0.20
N MET A 301 2.71 -20.81 0.78
CA MET A 301 3.99 -20.48 1.43
C MET A 301 5.09 -20.28 0.38
N MET A 302 5.02 -19.28 -0.49
CA MET A 302 5.91 -19.17 -1.65
C MET A 302 7.19 -18.33 -1.42
N GLY A 303 7.64 -18.21 -0.18
CA GLY A 303 8.82 -17.43 0.16
C GLY A 303 10.12 -17.94 -0.47
N TRP A 304 10.97 -17.01 -0.89
CA TRP A 304 12.16 -17.22 -1.69
C TRP A 304 13.43 -16.82 -0.93
N PRO A 305 14.40 -17.75 -0.76
CA PRO A 305 15.67 -17.44 -0.12
C PRO A 305 16.73 -16.80 -1.07
N LYS A 306 16.33 -16.24 -2.23
CA LYS A 306 17.25 -15.65 -3.23
C LYS A 306 18.37 -16.60 -3.71
N GLY A 307 18.03 -17.86 -3.97
CA GLY A 307 19.00 -18.87 -4.42
C GLY A 307 19.83 -19.52 -3.30
N LEU A 308 19.86 -18.93 -2.10
CA LEU A 308 20.50 -19.51 -0.93
C LEU A 308 19.86 -20.87 -0.58
N ARG A 309 20.68 -21.81 -0.12
CA ARG A 309 20.22 -23.17 0.19
C ARG A 309 19.44 -23.19 1.50
N GLY A 310 18.36 -23.97 1.50
CA GLY A 310 17.56 -24.23 2.68
C GLY A 310 16.51 -23.15 3.00
N GLY A 311 15.75 -23.38 4.07
CA GLY A 311 14.76 -22.45 4.62
C GLY A 311 14.48 -22.78 6.08
N LYS A 312 13.29 -22.43 6.59
CA LYS A 312 12.84 -22.76 7.96
C LYS A 312 13.16 -24.22 8.30
N HIS A 313 13.64 -24.43 9.52
CA HIS A 313 14.15 -25.68 10.09
C HIS A 313 15.51 -26.18 9.59
N GLU A 314 16.18 -25.44 8.70
CA GLU A 314 17.48 -25.80 8.12
C GLU A 314 18.52 -24.73 8.42
N MET A 315 19.74 -25.13 8.75
CA MET A 315 20.82 -24.21 9.17
C MET A 315 21.68 -23.69 8.01
N TYR A 316 21.31 -24.00 6.77
CA TYR A 316 21.89 -23.43 5.55
C TYR A 316 21.53 -21.95 5.40
N GLU A 317 22.22 -21.19 4.55
CA GLU A 317 22.11 -19.73 4.42
C GLU A 317 20.67 -19.27 4.21
N GLY A 318 19.88 -19.98 3.41
CA GLY A 318 18.48 -19.64 3.16
C GLY A 318 17.56 -19.81 4.37
N GLY A 319 17.99 -20.52 5.42
CA GLY A 319 17.25 -20.68 6.67
C GLY A 319 17.63 -19.71 7.78
N VAL A 320 18.87 -19.21 7.79
CA VAL A 320 19.40 -18.33 8.84
C VAL A 320 19.67 -16.89 8.37
N ARG A 321 19.95 -16.65 7.09
CA ARG A 321 20.14 -15.30 6.55
C ARG A 321 18.78 -14.68 6.23
N ILE A 322 18.53 -13.47 6.73
CA ILE A 322 17.21 -12.81 6.73
C ILE A 322 17.38 -11.33 6.32
N PRO A 323 16.32 -10.68 5.81
CA PRO A 323 16.39 -9.26 5.50
C PRO A 323 16.57 -8.44 6.79
N PHE A 324 17.39 -7.39 6.73
CA PHE A 324 17.57 -6.45 7.82
C PHE A 324 17.75 -5.02 7.28
N ILE A 325 16.93 -4.09 7.75
CA ILE A 325 16.93 -2.68 7.35
C ILE A 325 16.85 -1.83 8.61
N VAL A 326 17.69 -0.80 8.69
CA VAL A 326 17.69 0.18 9.77
C VAL A 326 17.53 1.58 9.17
N ARG A 327 16.64 2.39 9.73
CA ARG A 327 16.41 3.78 9.33
C ARG A 327 16.36 4.68 10.56
N TRP A 328 17.23 5.68 10.60
CA TRP A 328 17.24 6.76 11.59
C TRP A 328 17.74 8.04 10.91
N PRO A 329 16.85 9.00 10.57
CA PRO A 329 17.20 10.18 9.82
C PRO A 329 18.32 10.98 10.46
N GLY A 330 19.24 11.47 9.63
CA GLY A 330 20.40 12.24 10.07
C GLY A 330 21.44 11.46 10.87
N LYS A 331 21.25 10.15 11.11
CA LYS A 331 22.14 9.31 11.93
C LYS A 331 22.60 8.04 11.20
N VAL A 332 21.67 7.30 10.61
CA VAL A 332 21.98 6.12 9.79
C VAL A 332 22.17 6.57 8.33
N PRO A 333 23.20 6.09 7.62
CA PRO A 333 23.40 6.40 6.20
C PRO A 333 22.15 6.10 5.37
N VAL A 334 21.85 6.98 4.41
CA VAL A 334 20.70 6.82 3.51
C VAL A 334 21.14 6.15 2.22
N ASP A 335 20.22 5.44 1.57
CA ASP A 335 20.42 4.74 0.31
C ASP A 335 21.67 3.85 0.28
N THR A 336 21.99 3.23 1.43
CA THR A 336 23.23 2.49 1.62
C THR A 336 22.97 0.99 1.71
N VAL A 337 23.83 0.20 1.07
CA VAL A 337 23.83 -1.26 1.17
C VAL A 337 25.12 -1.71 1.83
N ASN A 338 25.01 -2.31 3.01
CA ASN A 338 26.14 -2.94 3.69
C ASN A 338 26.21 -4.42 3.29
N GLU A 339 27.26 -4.77 2.55
CA GLU A 339 27.49 -6.14 2.06
C GLU A 339 28.57 -6.91 2.82
N THR A 340 29.33 -6.20 3.65
CA THR A 340 30.53 -6.73 4.28
C THR A 340 30.26 -7.22 5.68
N SER A 341 29.52 -6.46 6.50
CA SER A 341 29.33 -6.69 7.93
C SER A 341 28.44 -7.91 8.24
N ILE A 342 28.98 -8.86 9.00
CA ILE A 342 28.23 -10.04 9.49
C ILE A 342 27.54 -9.70 10.82
N LEU A 343 26.23 -9.51 10.76
CA LEU A 343 25.40 -9.10 11.88
C LEU A 343 24.45 -10.23 12.32
N SER A 344 23.95 -10.19 13.56
CA SER A 344 23.06 -11.21 14.11
C SER A 344 21.94 -10.59 14.93
N GLY A 345 20.80 -11.27 15.03
CA GLY A 345 19.74 -10.92 15.97
C GLY A 345 20.21 -10.87 17.43
N LEU A 346 21.32 -11.54 17.78
CA LEU A 346 21.94 -11.40 19.11
C LEU A 346 22.42 -9.97 19.37
N ASP A 347 22.85 -9.25 18.34
CA ASP A 347 23.43 -7.89 18.47
C ASP A 347 22.39 -6.82 18.75
N PHE A 348 21.12 -7.13 18.53
CA PHE A 348 20.03 -6.17 18.55
C PHE A 348 19.91 -5.45 19.90
N LEU A 349 19.85 -6.23 20.98
CA LEU A 349 19.72 -5.71 22.33
C LEU A 349 20.95 -4.88 22.79
N PRO A 350 22.20 -5.38 22.76
CA PRO A 350 23.35 -4.58 23.19
C PRO A 350 23.55 -3.32 22.34
N THR A 351 23.19 -3.36 21.05
CA THR A 351 23.22 -2.19 20.17
C THR A 351 22.20 -1.14 20.58
N LEU A 352 20.95 -1.55 20.84
CA LEU A 352 19.93 -0.60 21.29
C LEU A 352 20.24 -0.05 22.68
N CYS A 353 20.70 -0.88 23.63
CA CYS A 353 21.13 -0.37 24.93
C CYS A 353 22.23 0.69 24.81
N HIS A 354 23.18 0.50 23.89
CA HIS A 354 24.20 1.52 23.63
C HIS A 354 23.60 2.80 23.04
N LEU A 355 22.75 2.71 22.02
CA LEU A 355 22.13 3.87 21.35
C LEU A 355 21.19 4.67 22.26
N THR A 356 20.60 4.04 23.28
CA THR A 356 19.68 4.66 24.23
C THR A 356 20.33 5.06 25.56
N GLY A 357 21.62 4.76 25.73
CA GLY A 357 22.32 4.91 27.01
C GLY A 357 21.75 4.05 28.14
N THR A 358 21.05 2.95 27.81
CA THR A 358 20.50 2.03 28.80
C THR A 358 21.63 1.19 29.43
N PRO A 359 21.80 1.20 30.75
CA PRO A 359 22.78 0.35 31.43
C PRO A 359 22.45 -1.13 31.24
N TYR A 360 23.47 -1.95 31.01
CA TYR A 360 23.33 -3.40 30.91
C TYR A 360 24.61 -4.11 31.33
N ASP A 361 24.47 -5.36 31.77
CA ASP A 361 25.59 -6.25 32.08
C ASP A 361 26.06 -6.93 30.80
N LYS A 362 27.24 -6.53 30.30
CA LYS A 362 27.82 -7.06 29.07
C LYS A 362 28.10 -8.57 29.15
N ASP A 363 28.40 -9.08 30.34
CA ASP A 363 28.74 -10.49 30.53
C ASP A 363 27.51 -11.42 30.41
N GLN A 364 26.30 -10.84 30.45
CA GLN A 364 25.07 -11.58 30.26
C GLN A 364 24.70 -11.78 28.79
N PHE A 365 25.36 -11.10 27.85
CA PHE A 365 25.00 -11.09 26.44
C PHE A 365 26.03 -11.82 25.58
N GLU A 366 25.55 -12.54 24.56
CA GLU A 366 26.38 -13.19 23.54
C GLU A 366 26.48 -12.35 22.27
N GLY A 367 25.58 -11.38 22.09
CA GLY A 367 25.65 -10.40 21.01
C GLY A 367 26.66 -9.29 21.26
N LEU A 368 27.02 -8.60 20.20
CA LEU A 368 27.96 -7.49 20.21
C LEU A 368 27.22 -6.16 20.05
N ASN A 369 27.76 -5.09 20.63
CA ASN A 369 27.37 -3.75 20.23
C ASN A 369 27.92 -3.47 18.82
N VAL A 370 27.02 -3.20 17.89
CA VAL A 370 27.32 -2.85 16.49
C VAL A 370 26.66 -1.53 16.07
N ALA A 371 26.41 -0.64 17.04
CA ALA A 371 25.82 0.67 16.79
C ALA A 371 26.63 1.49 15.77
N ASP A 372 27.95 1.43 15.85
CA ASP A 372 28.86 2.03 14.88
C ASP A 372 28.58 1.53 13.46
N VAL A 373 28.39 0.22 13.28
CA VAL A 373 28.03 -0.37 11.98
C VAL A 373 26.66 0.10 11.50
N TRP A 374 25.69 0.29 12.39
CA TRP A 374 24.38 0.87 12.03
C TRP A 374 24.51 2.33 11.60
N LEU A 375 25.42 3.08 12.22
CA LEU A 375 25.69 4.50 11.95
C LEU A 375 26.66 4.73 10.78
N GLY A 376 27.15 3.66 10.13
CA GLY A 376 27.85 3.72 8.85
C GLY A 376 29.27 3.18 8.84
N ASP A 377 29.81 2.69 9.96
CA ASP A 377 31.15 2.13 9.97
C ASP A 377 31.20 0.77 9.26
N GLU A 378 32.10 0.65 8.28
CA GLU A 378 32.35 -0.59 7.56
C GLU A 378 33.34 -1.47 8.32
N ARG A 379 32.83 -2.33 9.22
CA ARG A 379 33.64 -3.38 9.84
C ARG A 379 32.91 -4.71 9.96
N ASN A 380 33.70 -5.77 10.06
CA ASN A 380 33.23 -7.10 10.39
C ASN A 380 33.49 -7.41 11.86
N PRO A 381 32.46 -7.58 12.70
CA PRO A 381 32.66 -8.03 14.07
C PRO A 381 33.30 -9.43 14.08
N GLU A 382 34.49 -9.55 14.68
CA GLU A 382 35.16 -10.84 14.83
C GLU A 382 34.42 -11.72 15.84
N ARG A 383 33.83 -12.82 15.36
CA ARG A 383 33.11 -13.79 16.18
C ARG A 383 32.78 -15.06 15.41
N LEU A 384 32.39 -16.09 16.16
CA LEU A 384 31.68 -17.24 15.63
C LEU A 384 30.18 -17.09 15.92
N LEU A 385 29.36 -17.19 14.88
CA LEU A 385 27.92 -17.39 15.04
C LEU A 385 27.60 -18.88 15.04
N HIS A 386 26.67 -19.29 15.89
CA HIS A 386 26.32 -20.69 16.09
C HIS A 386 24.82 -20.91 15.95
N TRP A 387 24.46 -22.11 15.50
CA TRP A 387 23.09 -22.63 15.51
C TRP A 387 23.10 -24.08 15.93
N LYS A 388 22.07 -24.54 16.65
CA LYS A 388 21.94 -25.96 17.01
C LYS A 388 20.50 -26.44 16.92
N LYS A 389 20.32 -27.57 16.23
CA LYS A 389 19.11 -28.40 16.30
C LYS A 389 19.48 -29.75 16.91
N GLN A 390 19.74 -30.75 16.06
CA GLN A 390 20.29 -32.04 16.49
C GLN A 390 21.83 -31.99 16.55
N TYR A 391 22.44 -31.37 15.54
CA TYR A 391 23.87 -31.11 15.45
C TYR A 391 24.11 -29.61 15.30
N PRO A 392 25.29 -29.10 15.69
CA PRO A 392 25.60 -27.69 15.60
C PRO A 392 26.08 -27.26 14.21
N THR A 393 25.91 -25.98 13.88
CA THR A 393 26.48 -25.28 12.72
C THR A 393 27.18 -24.01 13.20
N ALA A 394 28.31 -23.65 12.59
CA ALA A 394 29.06 -22.43 12.92
C ALA A 394 29.39 -21.62 11.67
N LEU A 395 29.38 -20.29 11.79
CA LEU A 395 29.85 -19.33 10.79
C LEU A 395 31.00 -18.53 11.40
N ASP A 396 32.13 -18.49 10.69
CA ASP A 396 33.36 -17.77 11.05
C ASP A 396 33.86 -17.00 9.82
N GLY A 397 33.54 -15.70 9.77
CA GLY A 397 33.81 -14.84 8.62
C GLY A 397 33.13 -15.35 7.35
N GLU A 398 33.93 -15.84 6.40
CA GLU A 398 33.45 -16.36 5.11
C GLU A 398 33.21 -17.87 5.12
N TRP A 399 33.53 -18.55 6.22
CA TRP A 399 33.49 -20.00 6.32
C TRP A 399 32.32 -20.48 7.16
N LYS A 400 31.63 -21.50 6.66
CA LYS A 400 30.51 -22.11 7.37
C LYS A 400 30.68 -23.62 7.48
N TYR A 401 30.52 -24.14 8.70
CA TYR A 401 30.75 -25.54 9.04
C TYR A 401 29.47 -26.16 9.60
N HIS A 402 29.05 -27.28 9.02
CA HIS A 402 27.93 -28.08 9.50
C HIS A 402 28.43 -29.41 10.06
N VAL A 403 28.11 -29.68 11.32
CA VAL A 403 28.30 -31.02 11.89
C VAL A 403 27.17 -31.91 11.41
N ASN A 404 27.50 -33.06 10.82
CA ASN A 404 26.53 -34.06 10.40
C ASN A 404 27.09 -35.47 10.60
N ARG A 405 26.75 -36.06 11.75
CA ARG A 405 27.29 -37.36 12.17
C ARG A 405 26.75 -38.55 11.38
N SER A 406 25.75 -38.37 10.51
CA SER A 406 25.19 -39.46 9.69
C SER A 406 25.63 -39.43 8.23
N LYS A 407 25.92 -38.24 7.67
CA LYS A 407 26.33 -38.07 6.27
C LYS A 407 27.75 -37.52 6.07
N GLY A 408 28.45 -37.22 7.16
CA GLY A 408 29.74 -36.55 7.14
C GLY A 408 29.58 -35.03 7.24
N ASP A 409 30.52 -34.39 7.91
CA ASP A 409 30.53 -32.94 8.11
C ASP A 409 30.73 -32.19 6.78
N GLU A 410 30.26 -30.95 6.73
CA GLU A 410 30.31 -30.09 5.55
C GLU A 410 31.00 -28.76 5.87
N LEU A 411 31.88 -28.29 4.98
CA LEU A 411 32.52 -26.98 5.06
C LEU A 411 32.28 -26.23 3.75
N TYR A 412 31.86 -24.97 3.85
CA TYR A 412 31.56 -24.09 2.71
C TYR A 412 32.29 -22.75 2.84
N HIS A 413 32.75 -22.21 1.70
CA HIS A 413 33.30 -20.85 1.58
C HIS A 413 32.26 -19.92 0.95
N LEU A 414 31.54 -19.15 1.75
CA LEU A 414 30.31 -18.46 1.35
C LEU A 414 30.49 -17.35 0.31
N VAL A 415 31.69 -16.77 0.19
CA VAL A 415 31.96 -15.80 -0.89
C VAL A 415 32.07 -16.48 -2.25
N ASN A 416 32.59 -17.72 -2.28
CA ASN A 416 32.78 -18.47 -3.53
C ASN A 416 31.55 -19.33 -3.86
N ASP A 417 30.83 -19.77 -2.82
CA ASP A 417 29.65 -20.62 -2.91
C ASP A 417 28.59 -20.18 -1.88
N PRO A 418 27.89 -19.05 -2.12
CA PRO A 418 26.86 -18.54 -1.23
C PRO A 418 25.65 -19.48 -1.11
N ASN A 419 25.51 -20.43 -2.03
CA ASN A 419 24.42 -21.39 -2.10
C ASN A 419 24.79 -22.74 -1.44
N GLU A 420 25.97 -22.86 -0.83
CA GLU A 420 26.43 -24.06 -0.10
C GLU A 420 26.21 -25.35 -0.92
N THR A 421 26.66 -25.35 -2.17
CA THR A 421 26.51 -26.46 -3.13
C THR A 421 27.72 -27.37 -3.19
N THR A 422 28.91 -26.86 -2.85
CA THR A 422 30.19 -27.56 -2.99
C THR A 422 30.85 -27.69 -1.62
N ASN A 423 30.80 -28.89 -1.04
CA ASN A 423 31.47 -29.18 0.22
C ASN A 423 32.99 -29.24 0.00
N VAL A 424 33.72 -28.26 0.55
CA VAL A 424 35.17 -28.10 0.37
C VAL A 424 35.99 -28.59 1.58
N ILE A 425 35.41 -29.46 2.41
CA ILE A 425 36.03 -29.95 3.64
C ILE A 425 37.30 -30.78 3.37
N ALA A 426 37.32 -31.53 2.27
CA ALA A 426 38.46 -32.37 1.90
C ALA A 426 39.66 -31.53 1.43
N GLU A 427 39.40 -30.40 0.76
CA GLU A 427 40.41 -29.45 0.29
C GLU A 427 40.92 -28.53 1.39
N ASN A 428 40.18 -28.36 2.51
CA ASN A 428 40.51 -27.41 3.58
C ASN A 428 40.53 -28.05 4.98
N PRO A 429 41.35 -29.10 5.20
CA PRO A 429 41.32 -29.89 6.45
C PRO A 429 41.72 -29.09 7.69
N GLU A 430 42.63 -28.11 7.58
CA GLU A 430 43.05 -27.29 8.71
C GLU A 430 41.93 -26.34 9.18
N LYS A 431 41.26 -25.66 8.24
CA LYS A 431 40.11 -24.81 8.56
C LYS A 431 38.97 -25.63 9.15
N ALA A 432 38.68 -26.79 8.58
CA ALA A 432 37.71 -27.74 9.09
C ALA A 432 38.02 -28.14 10.55
N ALA A 433 39.27 -28.50 10.84
CA ALA A 433 39.69 -28.87 12.20
C ALA A 433 39.55 -27.72 13.20
N THR A 434 39.91 -26.49 12.82
CA THR A 434 39.74 -25.30 13.66
C THR A 434 38.26 -25.03 13.97
N MET A 435 37.41 -25.04 12.95
CA MET A 435 35.97 -24.81 13.14
C MET A 435 35.32 -25.94 13.94
N LEU A 436 35.68 -27.20 13.68
CA LEU A 436 35.19 -28.36 14.43
C LEU A 436 35.58 -28.28 15.91
N LYS A 437 36.80 -27.84 16.22
CA LYS A 437 37.25 -27.63 17.60
C LYS A 437 36.42 -26.55 18.29
N ALA A 438 36.24 -25.40 17.64
CA ALA A 438 35.50 -24.26 18.20
C ALA A 438 34.02 -24.60 18.43
N ILE A 439 33.36 -25.19 17.42
CA ILE A 439 31.95 -25.55 17.51
C ILE A 439 31.70 -26.66 18.54
N THR A 440 32.64 -27.60 18.71
CA THR A 440 32.54 -28.65 19.75
C THR A 440 32.65 -28.04 21.14
N ALA A 441 33.61 -27.14 21.36
CA ALA A 441 33.76 -26.45 22.64
C ALA A 441 32.51 -25.64 23.01
N TRP A 442 31.93 -24.93 22.03
CA TRP A 442 30.63 -24.26 22.22
C TRP A 442 29.52 -25.27 22.53
N ASP A 443 29.42 -26.37 21.78
CA ASP A 443 28.38 -27.40 21.95
C ASP A 443 28.39 -28.03 23.35
N GLU A 444 29.60 -28.24 23.90
CA GLU A 444 29.87 -28.78 25.24
C GLU A 444 29.54 -27.77 26.36
N SER A 445 29.57 -26.46 26.07
CA SER A 445 29.22 -25.41 27.04
C SER A 445 27.71 -25.26 27.28
N LEU A 446 26.88 -25.82 26.38
CA LEU A 446 25.44 -25.68 26.43
C LEU A 446 24.82 -26.60 27.51
N PRO A 447 23.77 -26.16 28.22
CA PRO A 447 23.13 -26.98 29.23
C PRO A 447 22.56 -28.28 28.64
N PRO A 448 22.47 -29.40 29.39
CA PRO A 448 21.94 -30.67 28.88
C PRO A 448 20.46 -30.53 28.46
N LEU A 449 20.03 -31.29 27.44
CA LEU A 449 18.61 -31.34 27.06
C LEU A 449 17.81 -32.19 28.06
N PRO A 450 16.67 -31.71 28.59
CA PRO A 450 15.79 -32.54 29.42
C PRO A 450 15.29 -33.78 28.66
N GLY A 451 15.47 -34.97 29.22
CA GLY A 451 14.84 -36.21 28.73
C GLY A 451 15.54 -36.96 27.59
N ARG A 452 16.74 -36.56 27.15
CA ARG A 452 17.61 -37.39 26.29
C ARG A 452 19.04 -37.34 26.80
N ALA A 453 19.50 -38.43 27.42
CA ALA A 453 20.93 -38.61 27.68
C ALA A 453 21.69 -38.57 26.34
N ALA A 454 22.58 -37.60 26.18
CA ALA A 454 23.53 -37.63 25.07
C ALA A 454 24.58 -38.72 25.36
N PRO A 455 24.89 -39.63 24.42
CA PRO A 455 26.05 -40.49 24.60
C PRO A 455 27.32 -39.63 24.58
N PRO A 456 28.34 -39.96 25.40
CA PRO A 456 29.54 -39.15 25.53
C PRO A 456 30.28 -39.03 24.20
N ILE A 457 30.88 -37.85 23.96
CA ILE A 457 31.76 -37.56 22.83
C ILE A 457 32.96 -38.51 22.93
N ARG A 458 33.01 -39.56 22.10
CA ARG A 458 34.22 -40.40 22.00
C ARG A 458 35.31 -39.61 21.28
N LYS A 459 36.42 -39.36 21.99
CA LYS A 459 37.72 -38.96 21.44
C LYS A 459 38.14 -39.94 20.34
N ALA A 460 37.92 -39.61 19.07
CA ALA A 460 38.46 -40.36 17.94
C ALA A 460 38.51 -39.48 16.68
N ALA A 461 39.33 -38.44 16.70
CA ALA A 461 39.68 -37.68 15.47
C ALA A 461 41.15 -37.23 15.43
N ALA A 462 42.01 -37.80 16.29
CA ALA A 462 43.44 -37.49 16.33
C ALA A 462 44.35 -38.65 15.91
N GLU A 463 43.83 -39.89 15.77
CA GLU A 463 44.66 -41.07 15.49
C GLU A 463 44.54 -41.61 14.05
N SER A 464 43.59 -41.12 13.24
CA SER A 464 43.38 -41.59 11.86
C SER A 464 44.18 -40.81 10.81
N SER A 465 44.69 -39.62 11.14
CA SER A 465 45.50 -38.76 10.26
C SER A 465 46.95 -39.21 10.11
N GLU A 466 47.50 -40.02 11.02
CA GLU A 466 48.87 -40.54 10.93
C GLU A 466 49.03 -41.78 10.02
N LYS A 467 47.93 -42.51 9.74
CA LYS A 467 47.98 -43.73 8.91
C LYS A 467 47.75 -43.49 7.41
N ALA A 468 47.07 -42.41 7.03
CA ALA A 468 46.74 -42.16 5.61
C ALA A 468 47.89 -41.54 4.80
N LEU A 469 48.94 -40.99 5.45
CA LEU A 469 50.11 -40.42 4.76
C LEU A 469 51.14 -41.48 4.28
N LYS A 470 50.88 -42.77 4.55
CA LYS A 470 51.78 -43.89 4.20
C LYS A 470 51.07 -44.96 3.35
N SER A 471 50.55 -44.63 2.17
CA SER A 471 50.49 -45.60 1.06
C SER A 471 50.24 -44.93 -0.29
N ARG A 472 51.36 -44.85 -1.03
CA ARG A 472 51.58 -44.46 -2.43
C ARG A 472 50.53 -44.92 -3.47
N THR A 473 50.20 -44.01 -4.40
CA THR A 473 50.42 -44.04 -5.88
C THR A 473 50.66 -45.39 -6.63
N PRO A 474 50.52 -45.47 -7.98
CA PRO A 474 49.31 -45.51 -8.83
C PRO A 474 49.25 -46.76 -9.76
N GLY A 475 48.11 -47.08 -10.38
CA GLY A 475 48.01 -48.19 -11.36
C GLY A 475 46.82 -48.13 -12.34
N ASN A 476 47.15 -48.12 -13.64
CA ASN A 476 46.32 -48.20 -14.86
C ASN A 476 45.83 -49.68 -15.12
N PRO A 477 45.18 -50.11 -16.23
CA PRO A 477 44.08 -49.62 -17.09
C PRO A 477 42.96 -50.68 -17.46
N LYS A 478 41.90 -50.24 -18.19
CA LYS A 478 41.14 -50.91 -19.32
C LYS A 478 40.00 -51.97 -19.13
N ARG A 479 38.82 -51.58 -19.68
CA ARG A 479 37.89 -52.17 -20.71
C ARG A 479 37.16 -53.54 -20.56
N LYS A 480 35.82 -53.54 -20.83
CA LYS A 480 35.07 -54.13 -21.99
C LYS A 480 33.52 -53.92 -21.85
N ARG A 481 32.83 -53.25 -22.80
CA ARG A 481 31.90 -53.70 -23.90
C ARG A 481 30.57 -54.37 -23.45
N GLY A 482 29.37 -54.08 -24.00
CA GLY A 482 28.95 -53.20 -25.11
C GLY A 482 27.45 -53.35 -25.55
N LYS A 483 27.11 -52.71 -26.69
CA LYS A 483 25.95 -52.88 -27.64
C LYS A 483 24.53 -52.49 -27.16
N ASN A 484 23.61 -51.86 -27.92
CA ASN A 484 23.51 -51.51 -29.35
C ASN A 484 22.41 -50.42 -29.59
N ASP A 485 22.64 -49.57 -30.61
CA ASP A 485 21.77 -48.98 -31.67
C ASP A 485 20.43 -48.27 -31.31
N ALA A 486 20.03 -47.13 -31.90
CA ALA A 486 20.37 -46.49 -33.18
C ALA A 486 20.09 -44.97 -33.17
N ALA A 487 20.84 -44.23 -33.99
CA ALA A 487 20.61 -42.83 -34.38
C ALA A 487 19.85 -42.76 -35.75
N PRO A 488 19.52 -41.57 -36.29
CA PRO A 488 20.53 -40.91 -37.12
C PRO A 488 20.58 -39.36 -37.06
N THR A 489 21.81 -38.89 -36.92
CA THR A 489 22.51 -37.80 -37.65
C THR A 489 21.90 -36.41 -37.89
N VAL A 490 22.64 -35.46 -37.32
CA VAL A 490 22.93 -34.07 -37.69
C VAL A 490 23.26 -33.88 -39.18
N THR A 491 22.86 -32.71 -39.72
CA THR A 491 23.63 -32.01 -40.76
C THR A 491 24.00 -30.62 -40.23
N ASP A 492 25.27 -30.28 -40.46
CA ASP A 492 25.97 -29.07 -40.07
C ASP A 492 26.03 -28.11 -41.26
N ALA A 493 25.95 -26.80 -41.02
CA ALA A 493 26.36 -25.77 -41.96
C ALA A 493 26.69 -24.47 -41.22
N SER A 494 27.99 -24.17 -41.23
CA SER A 494 28.70 -23.02 -40.70
C SER A 494 28.56 -21.71 -41.51
N SER A 495 29.10 -20.63 -40.92
CA SER A 495 29.49 -19.31 -41.47
C SER A 495 28.41 -18.20 -41.43
N HIS A 496 28.65 -16.95 -41.03
CA HIS A 496 29.83 -16.17 -40.64
C HIS A 496 29.37 -14.92 -39.84
N PRO A 497 30.28 -14.17 -39.20
CA PRO A 497 29.98 -13.20 -38.13
C PRO A 497 29.82 -11.75 -38.61
N LYS A 498 29.05 -10.94 -37.87
CA LYS A 498 29.09 -9.46 -37.92
C LYS A 498 28.92 -8.91 -36.51
N THR A 499 30.04 -8.63 -35.84
CA THR A 499 30.54 -7.27 -35.52
C THR A 499 29.67 -6.49 -34.52
N THR A 500 30.15 -6.40 -33.27
CA THR A 500 29.92 -5.26 -32.36
C THR A 500 30.54 -3.98 -32.94
N PRO A 501 30.03 -2.81 -32.49
CA PRO A 501 30.90 -1.97 -31.67
C PRO A 501 30.21 -1.31 -30.46
N ASP A 502 30.90 -1.43 -29.33
CA ASP A 502 31.16 -0.49 -28.23
C ASP A 502 30.17 0.61 -27.79
N ALA A 503 29.92 0.55 -26.47
CA ALA A 503 29.98 1.62 -25.46
C ALA A 503 29.04 2.84 -25.55
N LYS A 504 28.15 2.95 -24.53
CA LYS A 504 28.21 4.02 -23.53
C LYS A 504 27.26 3.77 -22.35
N ALA A 505 27.71 4.22 -21.19
CA ALA A 505 27.01 4.21 -19.92
C ALA A 505 25.80 5.16 -19.96
N GLU A 506 24.72 4.78 -19.29
CA GLU A 506 23.72 5.72 -18.76
C GLU A 506 23.08 5.09 -17.49
N THR A 507 23.48 5.66 -16.36
CA THR A 507 22.72 5.81 -15.12
C THR A 507 21.28 6.24 -15.39
N GLU A 508 20.29 5.64 -14.72
CA GLU A 508 19.06 6.30 -14.24
C GLU A 508 18.33 5.30 -13.32
N SER A 509 18.15 5.60 -12.03
CA SER A 509 17.15 6.53 -11.48
C SER A 509 15.74 6.02 -11.72
N THR A 510 14.81 6.31 -10.82
CA THR A 510 13.38 6.09 -11.04
C THR A 510 12.96 6.72 -12.37
N THR A 511 12.84 5.93 -13.43
CA THR A 511 12.32 6.42 -14.69
C THR A 511 10.92 5.88 -14.86
N TYR A 512 9.96 6.76 -14.57
CA TYR A 512 8.69 6.75 -15.29
C TYR A 512 8.97 6.61 -16.79
N PRO A 513 8.07 6.01 -17.58
CA PRO A 513 8.22 5.92 -19.03
C PRO A 513 8.16 7.33 -19.63
N TRP A 514 9.28 8.05 -19.57
CA TRP A 514 9.57 9.25 -20.33
C TRP A 514 10.41 8.77 -21.50
N GLN A 515 9.78 8.16 -22.50
CA GLN A 515 10.49 8.01 -23.78
C GLN A 515 10.61 9.42 -24.36
N ASN A 516 11.77 9.86 -24.86
CA ASN A 516 11.88 11.12 -25.62
C ASN A 516 11.51 12.44 -24.87
N TYR A 517 11.87 12.61 -23.60
CA TYR A 517 11.77 13.92 -22.92
C TYR A 517 12.67 14.96 -23.60
N THR A 518 12.09 15.99 -24.25
CA THR A 518 12.82 17.01 -25.04
C THR A 518 12.89 18.39 -24.37
N GLY A 519 12.72 18.46 -23.05
CA GLY A 519 12.79 19.69 -22.25
C GLY A 519 11.43 20.18 -21.72
N PRO A 520 11.39 21.31 -20.98
CA PRO A 520 10.18 21.84 -20.39
C PRO A 520 9.16 22.21 -21.48
N LEU A 521 7.89 21.97 -21.18
CA LEU A 521 6.77 22.32 -22.05
C LEU A 521 6.73 23.85 -22.14
N GLN A 522 6.94 24.39 -23.35
CA GLN A 522 6.88 25.84 -23.55
C GLN A 522 5.46 26.39 -23.47
N GLN A 523 4.45 25.52 -23.41
CA GLN A 523 3.04 25.86 -23.39
C GLN A 523 2.40 25.46 -22.06
N ASN A 524 1.58 26.36 -21.53
CA ASN A 524 0.68 26.09 -20.42
C ASN A 524 -0.70 25.73 -21.01
N TRP A 525 -1.27 24.58 -20.63
CA TRP A 525 -2.62 24.16 -21.04
C TRP A 525 -3.68 24.63 -20.04
N PHE A 526 -3.57 25.88 -19.61
CA PHE A 526 -4.53 26.50 -18.71
C PHE A 526 -4.78 27.95 -19.08
N GLU A 527 -5.99 28.40 -18.80
CA GLU A 527 -6.35 29.81 -18.82
C GLU A 527 -6.66 30.25 -17.38
N LEU A 528 -6.03 31.34 -16.92
CA LEU A 528 -6.20 31.79 -15.54
C LEU A 528 -7.45 32.64 -15.32
N HIS A 529 -7.96 33.31 -16.35
CA HIS A 529 -9.03 34.31 -16.23
C HIS A 529 -8.81 35.27 -15.03
N ASP A 530 -9.71 35.28 -14.04
CA ASP A 530 -9.59 36.13 -12.84
C ASP A 530 -8.59 35.62 -11.79
N GLY A 531 -8.02 34.42 -12.00
CA GLY A 531 -7.02 33.78 -11.16
C GLY A 531 -7.55 33.18 -9.85
N LEU A 532 -6.64 32.89 -8.93
CA LEU A 532 -6.93 32.21 -7.64
C LEU A 532 -6.49 33.04 -6.43
N LYS A 533 -6.61 34.37 -6.51
CA LYS A 533 -6.05 35.28 -5.51
C LYS A 533 -6.82 35.30 -4.19
N ASN A 534 -8.12 34.99 -4.18
CA ASN A 534 -8.90 35.01 -2.95
C ASN A 534 -8.47 33.87 -2.01
N SER A 535 -8.39 32.65 -2.54
CA SER A 535 -7.93 31.47 -1.82
C SER A 535 -6.48 31.64 -1.33
N GLN A 536 -5.58 32.19 -2.17
CA GLN A 536 -4.22 32.55 -1.75
C GLN A 536 -4.23 33.44 -0.50
N TYR A 537 -4.97 34.56 -0.57
CA TYR A 537 -5.03 35.52 0.53
C TYR A 537 -5.68 34.92 1.78
N ILE A 538 -6.77 34.16 1.63
CA ILE A 538 -7.44 33.49 2.76
C ILE A 538 -6.45 32.54 3.44
N PHE A 539 -5.81 31.65 2.68
CA PHE A 539 -4.87 30.68 3.23
C PHE A 539 -3.71 31.37 3.93
N GLU A 540 -3.15 32.43 3.34
CA GLU A 540 -2.02 33.16 3.93
C GLU A 540 -2.40 33.98 5.16
N THR A 541 -3.59 34.56 5.23
CA THR A 541 -3.94 35.52 6.30
C THR A 541 -4.71 34.90 7.44
N THR A 542 -5.69 34.03 7.17
CA THR A 542 -6.53 33.41 8.22
C THR A 542 -5.87 32.19 8.83
N LYS A 543 -4.91 31.58 8.10
CA LYS A 543 -4.31 30.29 8.44
C LYS A 543 -5.33 29.16 8.53
N GLN A 544 -6.48 29.32 7.91
CA GLN A 544 -7.50 28.28 7.73
C GLN A 544 -7.93 28.25 6.27
N GLY A 545 -8.13 27.05 5.72
CA GLY A 545 -8.59 26.89 4.34
C GLY A 545 -9.50 25.69 4.17
N THR A 546 -10.62 25.86 3.49
CA THR A 546 -11.48 24.75 3.09
C THR A 546 -11.40 24.55 1.58
N VAL A 547 -10.95 23.36 1.17
CA VAL A 547 -10.79 22.99 -0.24
C VAL A 547 -11.68 21.81 -0.57
N ALA A 548 -12.46 21.92 -1.64
CA ALA A 548 -13.36 20.87 -2.08
C ALA A 548 -12.93 20.31 -3.45
N PHE A 549 -13.05 18.99 -3.60
CA PHE A 549 -12.86 18.29 -4.86
C PHE A 549 -14.17 17.61 -5.22
N VAL A 550 -14.78 18.00 -6.33
CA VAL A 550 -16.09 17.53 -6.77
C VAL A 550 -16.00 17.02 -8.19
N GLY A 551 -16.60 15.86 -8.44
CA GLY A 551 -16.60 15.25 -9.75
C GLY A 551 -16.93 13.76 -9.77
N GLY A 552 -16.52 13.11 -10.85
CA GLY A 552 -16.72 11.70 -11.14
C GLY A 552 -15.79 10.74 -10.39
N SER A 553 -15.53 9.58 -11.00
CA SER A 553 -14.63 8.55 -10.44
C SER A 553 -13.17 8.99 -10.38
N ILE A 554 -12.74 9.91 -11.24
CA ILE A 554 -11.35 10.37 -11.32
C ILE A 554 -11.04 11.27 -10.12
N THR A 555 -11.98 12.12 -9.73
CA THR A 555 -11.96 12.83 -8.42
C THR A 555 -11.75 11.88 -7.25
N GLY A 556 -12.10 10.60 -7.41
CA GLY A 556 -11.89 9.50 -6.48
C GLY A 556 -10.44 9.04 -6.26
N MET A 557 -9.48 9.52 -7.06
CA MET A 557 -8.14 8.91 -7.21
C MET A 557 -7.03 9.70 -6.48
N SER A 558 -5.78 9.21 -6.55
CA SER A 558 -4.67 9.69 -5.72
C SER A 558 -4.05 11.03 -6.16
N TRP A 559 -4.30 11.52 -7.37
CA TRP A 559 -3.81 12.84 -7.83
C TRP A 559 -4.23 13.96 -6.86
N ARG A 560 -5.45 13.90 -6.32
CA ARG A 560 -5.96 14.89 -5.36
C ARG A 560 -5.13 14.91 -4.07
N LYS A 561 -4.61 13.75 -3.63
CA LYS A 561 -3.74 13.67 -2.44
C LYS A 561 -2.46 14.45 -2.66
N LYS A 562 -1.91 14.38 -3.87
CA LYS A 562 -0.72 15.15 -4.26
C LYS A 562 -1.04 16.65 -4.27
N VAL A 563 -2.20 17.05 -4.79
CA VAL A 563 -2.67 18.45 -4.70
C VAL A 563 -2.86 18.88 -3.23
N MET A 564 -3.46 18.06 -2.37
CA MET A 564 -3.61 18.34 -0.93
C MET A 564 -2.25 18.49 -0.23
N GLN A 565 -1.27 17.63 -0.58
CA GLN A 565 0.10 17.72 -0.08
C GLN A 565 0.79 18.99 -0.57
N ASN A 566 0.59 19.33 -1.84
CA ASN A 566 1.10 20.55 -2.47
C ASN A 566 0.56 21.81 -1.76
N LEU A 567 -0.75 21.87 -1.49
CA LEU A 567 -1.37 22.98 -0.75
C LEU A 567 -0.80 23.12 0.66
N ARG A 568 -0.64 22.01 1.40
CA ARG A 568 0.00 22.01 2.72
C ARG A 568 1.47 22.44 2.67
N ARG A 569 2.19 22.05 1.61
CA ARG A 569 3.59 22.46 1.39
C ARG A 569 3.71 23.96 1.09
N ARG A 570 2.79 24.51 0.29
CA ARG A 570 2.74 25.93 -0.07
C ARG A 570 2.33 26.81 1.11
N PHE A 571 1.39 26.35 1.93
CA PHE A 571 0.87 27.08 3.08
C PHE A 571 1.03 26.25 4.37
N PRO A 572 2.28 26.07 4.87
CA PRO A 572 2.57 25.16 5.98
C PRO A 572 1.96 25.58 7.32
N SER A 573 1.63 26.86 7.47
CA SER A 573 0.96 27.39 8.67
C SER A 573 -0.57 27.34 8.59
N THR A 574 -1.15 26.83 7.50
CA THR A 574 -2.60 26.87 7.25
C THR A 574 -3.21 25.51 7.56
N GLU A 575 -4.20 25.50 8.46
CA GLU A 575 -4.99 24.30 8.72
C GLU A 575 -6.01 24.11 7.60
N PHE A 576 -5.90 23.00 6.87
CA PHE A 576 -6.79 22.69 5.75
C PHE A 576 -7.86 21.67 6.11
N LYS A 577 -9.13 22.04 5.85
CA LYS A 577 -10.25 21.11 5.75
C LYS A 577 -10.45 20.71 4.28
N PHE A 578 -10.44 19.42 4.00
CA PHE A 578 -10.66 18.90 2.65
C PHE A 578 -12.01 18.21 2.53
N ILE A 579 -12.81 18.64 1.55
CA ILE A 579 -14.09 18.01 1.21
C ILE A 579 -13.88 17.15 -0.04
N LEU A 580 -13.97 15.83 0.12
CA LEU A 580 -13.80 14.87 -0.96
C LEU A 580 -15.17 14.42 -1.47
N ALA A 581 -15.62 14.97 -2.59
CA ALA A 581 -16.94 14.77 -3.17
C ALA A 581 -16.87 14.05 -4.54
N GLY A 582 -15.98 13.06 -4.70
CA GLY A 582 -15.94 12.21 -5.89
C GLY A 582 -17.00 11.11 -5.88
N VAL A 583 -17.82 11.02 -6.93
CA VAL A 583 -18.85 9.97 -7.08
C VAL A 583 -18.73 9.31 -8.46
N GLY A 584 -18.44 8.01 -8.48
CA GLY A 584 -18.18 7.29 -9.72
C GLY A 584 -19.38 7.21 -10.68
N SER A 585 -19.09 7.26 -11.98
CA SER A 585 -20.08 7.19 -13.10
C SER A 585 -21.00 8.41 -13.26
N THR A 586 -20.64 9.52 -12.62
CA THR A 586 -21.41 10.78 -12.64
C THR A 586 -20.81 11.80 -13.60
N GLY A 587 -21.62 12.73 -14.10
CA GLY A 587 -21.22 13.82 -14.99
C GLY A 587 -21.63 15.19 -14.44
N THR A 588 -21.43 16.26 -15.22
CA THR A 588 -21.66 17.67 -14.81
C THR A 588 -23.07 17.91 -14.29
N MET A 589 -24.04 17.29 -14.94
CA MET A 589 -25.45 17.34 -14.52
C MET A 589 -25.59 16.88 -13.07
N TYR A 590 -25.04 15.72 -12.73
CA TYR A 590 -25.13 15.21 -11.37
C TYR A 590 -24.44 16.15 -10.36
N GLY A 591 -23.30 16.73 -10.77
CA GLY A 591 -22.58 17.77 -10.02
C GLY A 591 -23.50 18.93 -9.64
N SER A 592 -24.27 19.48 -10.59
CA SER A 592 -25.13 20.64 -10.33
C SER A 592 -26.24 20.36 -9.31
N PHE A 593 -26.86 19.18 -9.35
CA PHE A 593 -27.96 18.84 -8.41
C PHE A 593 -27.47 18.42 -7.01
N ARG A 594 -26.23 17.95 -6.87
CA ARG A 594 -25.71 17.43 -5.58
C ARG A 594 -24.82 18.41 -4.82
N LEU A 595 -24.44 19.53 -5.44
CA LEU A 595 -23.40 20.42 -4.92
C LEU A 595 -23.70 20.85 -3.48
N ASP A 596 -24.96 21.14 -3.15
CA ASP A 596 -25.35 21.54 -1.81
C ASP A 596 -25.05 20.45 -0.79
N ARG A 597 -25.56 19.24 -1.04
CA ARG A 597 -25.41 18.07 -0.17
C ARG A 597 -23.94 17.70 0.02
N ASP A 598 -23.20 17.65 -1.08
CA ASP A 598 -21.88 17.03 -1.09
C ASP A 598 -20.75 18.00 -0.77
N VAL A 599 -20.98 19.31 -0.95
CA VAL A 599 -19.97 20.36 -0.81
C VAL A 599 -20.45 21.48 0.13
N ILE A 600 -21.49 22.23 -0.22
CA ILE A 600 -21.82 23.51 0.47
C ILE A 600 -22.27 23.28 1.92
N GLN A 601 -23.12 22.27 2.18
CA GLN A 601 -23.59 21.95 3.54
C GLN A 601 -22.45 21.47 4.46
N LYS A 602 -21.30 21.09 3.90
CA LYS A 602 -20.12 20.65 4.69
C LYS A 602 -19.26 21.83 5.16
N GLY A 603 -19.52 23.05 4.71
CA GLY A 603 -18.85 24.26 5.21
C GLY A 603 -18.59 25.31 4.12
N LYS A 604 -18.11 26.48 4.55
CA LYS A 604 -17.66 27.56 3.65
C LYS A 604 -16.41 27.09 2.90
N VAL A 605 -16.51 26.88 1.59
CA VAL A 605 -15.40 26.45 0.73
C VAL A 605 -14.69 27.66 0.14
N ASP A 606 -13.37 27.70 0.21
CA ASP A 606 -12.54 28.79 -0.29
C ASP A 606 -11.97 28.49 -1.68
N LEU A 607 -11.69 27.21 -1.98
CA LEU A 607 -11.20 26.73 -3.27
C LEU A 607 -11.93 25.45 -3.69
N LEU A 608 -12.51 25.44 -4.88
CA LEU A 608 -13.23 24.31 -5.47
C LEU A 608 -12.52 23.80 -6.72
N PHE A 609 -12.14 22.52 -6.72
CA PHE A 609 -11.70 21.80 -7.91
C PHE A 609 -12.87 21.01 -8.49
N GLU A 610 -13.32 21.38 -9.69
CA GLU A 610 -14.43 20.72 -10.40
C GLU A 610 -13.93 19.86 -11.56
N GLU A 611 -14.34 18.59 -11.54
CA GLU A 611 -14.04 17.56 -12.53
C GLU A 611 -15.33 16.96 -13.07
N ALA A 612 -15.76 17.42 -14.25
CA ALA A 612 -17.05 16.97 -14.78
C ALA A 612 -17.00 16.39 -16.21
N ALA A 613 -15.86 16.47 -16.90
CA ALA A 613 -15.82 16.30 -18.35
C ALA A 613 -15.78 14.84 -18.86
N VAL A 614 -15.37 13.85 -18.04
CA VAL A 614 -15.03 12.52 -18.59
C VAL A 614 -16.25 11.66 -18.92
N ASN A 615 -17.35 11.80 -18.17
CA ASN A 615 -18.53 10.97 -18.40
C ASN A 615 -19.57 11.61 -19.31
N ASP A 616 -19.56 12.94 -19.47
CA ASP A 616 -20.61 13.69 -20.18
C ASP A 616 -20.78 13.27 -21.64
N VAL A 617 -19.67 13.00 -22.34
CA VAL A 617 -19.69 12.47 -23.71
C VAL A 617 -20.28 11.05 -23.72
N SER A 618 -19.78 10.18 -22.84
CA SER A 618 -20.20 8.76 -22.78
C SER A 618 -21.66 8.54 -22.36
N ILE A 619 -22.31 9.56 -21.79
CA ILE A 619 -23.73 9.52 -21.39
C ILE A 619 -24.62 10.34 -22.33
N GLY A 620 -24.07 10.81 -23.46
CA GLY A 620 -24.82 11.47 -24.53
C GLY A 620 -25.35 12.86 -24.17
N ARG A 621 -24.61 13.66 -23.37
CA ARG A 621 -25.04 15.04 -23.08
C ARG A 621 -24.90 15.93 -24.30
N THR A 622 -25.87 16.81 -24.49
CA THR A 622 -25.78 17.90 -25.46
C THR A 622 -24.87 19.01 -24.93
N ALA A 623 -24.36 19.85 -25.84
CA ALA A 623 -23.58 21.03 -25.46
C ALA A 623 -24.36 21.96 -24.51
N ASP A 624 -25.63 22.24 -24.81
CA ASP A 624 -26.48 23.07 -23.95
C ASP A 624 -26.62 22.50 -22.54
N GLN A 625 -26.77 21.17 -22.42
CA GLN A 625 -26.84 20.49 -21.13
C GLN A 625 -25.52 20.63 -20.34
N ALA A 626 -24.38 20.50 -21.00
CA ALA A 626 -23.08 20.70 -20.39
C ALA A 626 -22.91 22.15 -19.87
N VAL A 627 -23.34 23.15 -20.66
CA VAL A 627 -23.36 24.57 -20.25
C VAL A 627 -24.26 24.78 -19.03
N ARG A 628 -25.52 24.33 -19.08
CA ARG A 628 -26.50 24.47 -17.98
C ARG A 628 -26.03 23.84 -16.68
N GLY A 629 -25.39 22.66 -16.78
CA GLY A 629 -24.82 21.95 -15.64
C GLY A 629 -23.64 22.70 -15.04
N MET A 630 -22.65 23.07 -15.84
CA MET A 630 -21.43 23.73 -15.35
C MET A 630 -21.75 25.13 -14.79
N GLU A 631 -22.59 25.89 -15.49
CA GLU A 631 -23.09 27.16 -14.97
C GLU A 631 -23.85 26.98 -13.65
N GLY A 632 -24.66 25.92 -13.54
CA GLY A 632 -25.35 25.57 -12.30
C GLY A 632 -24.37 25.38 -11.13
N ILE A 633 -23.25 24.69 -11.36
CA ILE A 633 -22.20 24.48 -10.34
C ILE A 633 -21.57 25.81 -9.92
N VAL A 634 -21.09 26.60 -10.89
CA VAL A 634 -20.40 27.88 -10.62
C VAL A 634 -21.29 28.85 -9.86
N ARG A 635 -22.53 29.05 -10.34
CA ARG A 635 -23.47 30.00 -9.73
C ARG A 635 -23.85 29.58 -8.32
N ARG A 636 -24.05 28.28 -8.07
CA ARG A 636 -24.37 27.78 -6.73
C ARG A 636 -23.20 27.89 -5.77
N ALA A 637 -22.00 27.51 -6.23
CA ALA A 637 -20.77 27.68 -5.46
C ALA A 637 -20.59 29.14 -5.03
N ARG A 638 -20.66 30.09 -5.96
CA ARG A 638 -20.49 31.52 -5.67
C ARG A 638 -21.68 32.17 -4.96
N ARG A 639 -22.90 31.63 -5.06
CA ARG A 639 -24.03 32.05 -4.21
C ARG A 639 -23.81 31.66 -2.74
N ALA A 640 -23.25 30.47 -2.51
CA ALA A 640 -22.92 29.99 -1.17
C ALA A 640 -21.72 30.72 -0.57
N ASN A 641 -20.71 31.03 -1.39
CA ASN A 641 -19.57 31.86 -1.00
C ASN A 641 -19.09 32.71 -2.19
N PRO A 642 -19.41 34.03 -2.22
CA PRO A 642 -18.96 34.93 -3.29
C PRO A 642 -17.43 35.03 -3.43
N ASP A 643 -16.69 34.67 -2.37
CA ASP A 643 -15.23 34.72 -2.35
C ASP A 643 -14.59 33.47 -2.97
N MET A 644 -15.37 32.41 -3.23
CA MET A 644 -14.86 31.09 -3.60
C MET A 644 -14.16 31.11 -4.95
N ASP A 645 -12.89 30.71 -4.94
CA ASP A 645 -12.15 30.41 -6.16
C ASP A 645 -12.53 29.02 -6.69
N ILE A 646 -12.57 28.88 -8.01
CA ILE A 646 -12.95 27.64 -8.68
C ILE A 646 -11.89 27.31 -9.73
N VAL A 647 -11.55 26.04 -9.90
CA VAL A 647 -10.73 25.52 -11.00
C VAL A 647 -11.53 24.47 -11.74
N MET A 648 -11.77 24.67 -13.03
CA MET A 648 -12.37 23.67 -13.92
C MET A 648 -11.26 22.83 -14.56
N MET A 649 -11.37 21.50 -14.49
CA MET A 649 -10.35 20.60 -15.02
C MET A 649 -10.92 19.63 -16.06
N HIS A 650 -10.21 19.45 -17.17
CA HIS A 650 -10.58 18.54 -18.24
C HIS A 650 -9.65 17.32 -18.27
N PHE A 651 -9.97 16.27 -17.49
CA PHE A 651 -9.14 15.05 -17.48
C PHE A 651 -9.29 14.18 -18.73
N ALA A 652 -8.22 13.51 -19.15
CA ALA A 652 -8.17 12.78 -20.41
C ALA A 652 -9.14 11.57 -20.48
N CYS A 653 -9.74 11.36 -21.65
CA CYS A 653 -10.45 10.13 -22.02
C CYS A 653 -10.33 9.87 -23.52
N THR A 654 -10.56 8.62 -23.94
CA THR A 654 -10.36 8.18 -25.33
C THR A 654 -11.08 9.07 -26.33
N ASP A 655 -12.36 9.35 -26.08
CA ASP A 655 -13.22 10.06 -27.02
C ASP A 655 -12.72 11.50 -27.25
N LYS A 656 -12.21 12.14 -26.18
CA LYS A 656 -11.64 13.49 -26.28
C LYS A 656 -10.24 13.51 -26.88
N LEU A 657 -9.44 12.46 -26.66
CA LEU A 657 -8.14 12.32 -27.34
C LEU A 657 -8.33 12.12 -28.84
N GLU A 658 -9.35 11.35 -29.25
CA GLU A 658 -9.72 11.17 -30.66
C GLU A 658 -10.18 12.48 -31.31
N ASP A 659 -10.93 13.32 -30.61
CA ASP A 659 -11.29 14.66 -31.11
C ASP A 659 -10.04 15.50 -31.39
N TYR A 660 -9.07 15.55 -30.47
CA TYR A 660 -7.81 16.27 -30.67
C TYR A 660 -6.97 15.70 -31.81
N GLU A 661 -6.89 14.37 -31.94
CA GLU A 661 -6.24 13.70 -33.07
C GLU A 661 -6.86 14.10 -34.42
N ASN A 662 -8.16 14.37 -34.44
CA ASN A 662 -8.90 14.86 -35.60
C ASN A 662 -8.87 16.39 -35.77
N GLY A 663 -8.03 17.10 -35.00
CA GLY A 663 -7.90 18.56 -35.05
C GLY A 663 -9.13 19.31 -34.52
N LYS A 664 -9.88 18.71 -33.59
CA LYS A 664 -11.10 19.28 -33.01
C LYS A 664 -10.95 19.40 -31.49
N THR A 665 -11.27 20.56 -30.95
CA THR A 665 -11.52 20.69 -29.51
C THR A 665 -12.79 19.92 -29.14
N PRO A 666 -12.77 19.04 -28.11
CA PRO A 666 -13.95 18.32 -27.66
C PRO A 666 -15.10 19.26 -27.28
N GLU A 667 -16.33 18.92 -27.69
CA GLU A 667 -17.48 19.83 -27.52
C GLU A 667 -17.82 20.14 -26.04
N VAL A 668 -17.57 19.18 -25.14
CA VAL A 668 -17.73 19.38 -23.70
C VAL A 668 -16.73 20.38 -23.13
N ILE A 669 -15.50 20.43 -23.68
CA ILE A 669 -14.47 21.39 -23.24
C ILE A 669 -14.89 22.79 -23.68
N LYS A 670 -15.28 22.98 -24.95
CA LYS A 670 -15.82 24.26 -25.43
C LYS A 670 -17.01 24.76 -24.60
N SER A 671 -17.89 23.84 -24.19
CA SER A 671 -19.06 24.17 -23.37
C SER A 671 -18.65 24.69 -22.00
N PHE A 672 -17.62 24.12 -21.39
CA PHE A 672 -17.10 24.54 -20.09
C PHE A 672 -16.30 25.84 -20.22
N ASP A 673 -15.45 25.96 -21.24
CA ASP A 673 -14.66 27.17 -21.50
C ASP A 673 -15.56 28.39 -21.71
N LYS A 674 -16.71 28.20 -22.38
CA LYS A 674 -17.73 29.25 -22.50
C LYS A 674 -18.27 29.70 -21.14
N VAL A 675 -18.45 28.78 -20.20
CA VAL A 675 -18.87 29.12 -18.82
C VAL A 675 -17.71 29.77 -18.07
N ALA A 676 -16.49 29.23 -18.21
CA ALA A 676 -15.30 29.74 -17.57
C ALA A 676 -14.99 31.18 -17.96
N GLU A 677 -15.03 31.49 -19.26
CA GLU A 677 -14.84 32.86 -19.78
C GLU A 677 -15.91 33.80 -19.23
N HIS A 678 -17.18 33.40 -19.24
CA HIS A 678 -18.29 34.22 -18.77
C HIS A 678 -18.21 34.54 -17.27
N TYR A 679 -17.71 33.60 -16.45
CA TYR A 679 -17.60 33.74 -15.00
C TYR A 679 -16.17 34.04 -14.51
N GLY A 680 -15.18 34.19 -15.39
CA GLY A 680 -13.79 34.40 -15.00
C GLY A 680 -13.19 33.24 -14.19
N VAL A 681 -13.52 31.99 -14.51
CA VAL A 681 -13.06 30.79 -13.76
C VAL A 681 -11.86 30.14 -14.45
N PRO A 682 -10.72 29.94 -13.77
CA PRO A 682 -9.59 29.20 -14.33
C PRO A 682 -9.95 27.82 -14.92
N THR A 683 -9.41 27.50 -16.08
CA THR A 683 -9.54 26.19 -16.75
C THR A 683 -8.18 25.52 -16.89
N LEU A 684 -8.17 24.18 -16.85
CA LEU A 684 -6.98 23.36 -17.06
C LEU A 684 -7.31 22.21 -18.01
N ASP A 685 -6.83 22.30 -19.25
CA ASP A 685 -6.97 21.25 -20.25
C ASP A 685 -5.87 20.21 -20.16
N ILE A 686 -6.02 19.35 -19.15
CA ILE A 686 -5.16 18.19 -18.97
C ILE A 686 -5.32 17.20 -20.14
N THR A 687 -6.44 17.24 -20.88
CA THR A 687 -6.66 16.32 -22.00
C THR A 687 -5.76 16.66 -23.17
N GLU A 688 -5.70 17.94 -23.55
CA GLU A 688 -4.80 18.41 -24.61
C GLU A 688 -3.33 18.19 -24.23
N GLU A 689 -2.97 18.43 -22.95
CA GLU A 689 -1.62 18.15 -22.47
C GLU A 689 -1.25 16.67 -22.67
N ILE A 690 -2.13 15.75 -22.25
CA ILE A 690 -1.89 14.31 -22.39
C ILE A 690 -1.85 13.91 -23.86
N TYR A 691 -2.72 14.48 -24.69
CA TYR A 691 -2.72 14.26 -26.14
C TYR A 691 -1.38 14.64 -26.78
N GLU A 692 -0.91 15.86 -26.57
CA GLU A 692 0.31 16.36 -27.20
C GLU A 692 1.56 15.60 -26.70
N ARG A 693 1.60 15.21 -25.42
CA ARG A 693 2.68 14.37 -24.89
C ARG A 693 2.67 12.96 -25.49
N ILE A 694 1.51 12.35 -25.69
CA ILE A 694 1.39 11.05 -26.38
C ILE A 694 1.86 11.17 -27.85
N LYS A 695 1.44 12.23 -28.55
CA LYS A 695 1.83 12.52 -29.94
C LYS A 695 3.33 12.73 -30.11
N ARG A 696 4.00 13.32 -29.10
CA ARG A 696 5.47 13.44 -29.03
C ARG A 696 6.18 12.13 -28.70
N GLY A 697 5.43 11.05 -28.45
CA GLY A 697 5.98 9.76 -28.05
C GLY A 697 6.58 9.78 -26.65
N GLU A 698 6.07 10.65 -25.76
CA GLU A 698 6.53 10.68 -24.35
C GLU A 698 6.12 9.41 -23.60
N PHE A 699 4.90 8.95 -23.85
CA PHE A 699 4.28 7.76 -23.30
C PHE A 699 3.06 7.36 -24.13
N THR A 700 2.45 6.21 -23.83
CA THR A 700 1.28 5.68 -24.55
C THR A 700 0.01 5.73 -23.69
N TRP A 701 -1.15 5.93 -24.33
CA TRP A 701 -2.45 5.84 -23.65
C TRP A 701 -2.70 4.45 -23.04
N LYS A 702 -2.35 3.40 -23.79
CA LYS A 702 -2.67 2.01 -23.46
C LYS A 702 -1.77 1.44 -22.38
N ASP A 703 -0.46 1.58 -22.52
CA ASP A 703 0.50 0.84 -21.70
C ASP A 703 0.96 1.65 -20.49
N ASP A 704 1.15 2.96 -20.66
CA ASP A 704 1.69 3.84 -19.62
C ASP A 704 0.59 4.60 -18.87
N PHE A 705 -0.33 5.23 -19.60
CA PHE A 705 -1.43 6.00 -19.02
C PHE A 705 -2.53 5.08 -18.44
N LYS A 706 -2.82 3.95 -19.10
CA LYS A 706 -3.76 2.88 -18.67
C LYS A 706 -5.25 3.29 -18.59
N GLY A 707 -5.64 4.26 -19.41
CA GLY A 707 -7.04 4.64 -19.60
C GLY A 707 -7.55 5.74 -18.66
N VAL A 708 -8.89 5.89 -18.58
CA VAL A 708 -9.56 6.98 -17.83
C VAL A 708 -9.34 6.93 -16.32
N HIS A 709 -8.95 5.78 -15.78
CA HIS A 709 -8.45 5.65 -14.41
C HIS A 709 -6.94 5.46 -14.49
N PRO A 710 -6.16 6.55 -14.63
CA PRO A 710 -4.79 6.42 -15.02
C PRO A 710 -3.92 5.68 -14.01
N SER A 711 -2.82 5.14 -14.49
CA SER A 711 -1.74 4.59 -13.67
C SER A 711 -1.21 5.62 -12.67
N PRO A 712 -0.40 5.23 -11.67
CA PRO A 712 0.27 6.19 -10.79
C PRO A 712 1.06 7.27 -11.53
N PHE A 713 1.61 6.93 -12.71
CA PHE A 713 2.26 7.88 -13.61
C PHE A 713 1.28 8.92 -14.17
N GLY A 714 0.16 8.50 -14.77
CA GLY A 714 -0.84 9.46 -15.28
C GLY A 714 -1.49 10.30 -14.16
N GLN A 715 -1.64 9.73 -12.96
CA GLN A 715 -2.08 10.48 -11.78
C GLN A 715 -1.04 11.48 -11.27
N GLN A 716 0.25 11.21 -11.46
CA GLN A 716 1.32 12.17 -11.20
C GLN A 716 1.27 13.31 -12.22
N LEU A 717 1.12 13.00 -13.51
CA LEU A 717 0.97 14.03 -14.55
C LEU A 717 -0.20 14.97 -14.25
N TYR A 718 -1.35 14.42 -13.87
CA TYR A 718 -2.51 15.21 -13.43
C TYR A 718 -2.18 16.17 -12.28
N ALA A 719 -1.46 15.69 -11.26
CA ALA A 719 -1.06 16.53 -10.13
C ALA A 719 -0.05 17.60 -10.55
N ASP A 720 0.90 17.27 -11.42
CA ASP A 720 1.91 18.19 -11.93
C ASP A 720 1.26 19.31 -12.77
N SER A 721 0.24 19.01 -13.57
CA SER A 721 -0.52 20.00 -14.34
C SER A 721 -1.23 21.00 -13.44
N ILE A 722 -1.88 20.50 -12.38
CA ILE A 722 -2.55 21.34 -11.38
C ILE A 722 -1.52 22.17 -10.62
N GLU A 723 -0.38 21.58 -10.26
CA GLU A 723 0.70 22.28 -9.56
C GLU A 723 1.23 23.46 -10.37
N ARG A 724 1.41 23.31 -11.69
CA ARG A 724 1.83 24.41 -12.57
C ARG A 724 0.80 25.54 -12.65
N LEU A 725 -0.50 25.21 -12.71
CA LEU A 725 -1.56 26.22 -12.66
C LEU A 725 -1.51 26.99 -11.33
N LEU A 726 -1.35 26.29 -10.21
CA LEU A 726 -1.25 26.92 -8.88
C LEU A 726 0.01 27.78 -8.73
N ASP A 727 1.16 27.35 -9.29
CA ASP A 727 2.39 28.15 -9.34
C ASP A 727 2.16 29.47 -10.05
N GLU A 728 1.55 29.44 -11.23
CA GLU A 728 1.31 30.65 -12.01
C GLU A 728 0.26 31.54 -11.33
N ALA A 729 -0.85 30.97 -10.87
CA ALA A 729 -1.93 31.72 -10.22
C ALA A 729 -1.48 32.43 -8.93
N TRP A 730 -0.48 31.89 -8.23
CA TRP A 730 0.04 32.42 -6.96
C TRP A 730 1.45 33.00 -7.06
N SER A 731 1.95 33.23 -8.27
CA SER A 731 3.27 33.83 -8.52
C SER A 731 3.38 35.25 -7.95
N GLU A 732 2.32 36.04 -8.07
CA GLU A 732 2.24 37.37 -7.48
C GLU A 732 1.76 37.34 -6.02
N LYS A 733 2.12 38.39 -5.27
CA LYS A 733 1.70 38.57 -3.86
C LYS A 733 0.18 38.50 -3.72
N PRO A 734 -0.32 37.96 -2.58
CA PRO A 734 -1.75 37.91 -2.33
C PRO A 734 -2.34 39.33 -2.29
N ARG A 735 -3.60 39.46 -2.72
CA ARG A 735 -4.40 40.68 -2.58
C ARG A 735 -5.61 40.41 -1.69
N PRO A 736 -6.16 41.42 -0.98
CA PRO A 736 -7.41 41.25 -0.26
C PRO A 736 -8.50 40.59 -1.11
N VAL A 737 -9.36 39.83 -0.43
CA VAL A 737 -10.48 39.11 -1.05
C VAL A 737 -11.38 40.08 -1.80
N ILE A 738 -11.71 39.74 -3.04
CA ILE A 738 -12.67 40.45 -3.88
C ILE A 738 -13.75 39.45 -4.26
N ALA A 739 -15.00 39.74 -3.91
CA ALA A 739 -16.13 38.91 -4.30
C ALA A 739 -16.18 38.77 -5.82
N HIS A 740 -16.31 37.55 -6.30
CA HIS A 740 -16.39 37.24 -7.72
C HIS A 740 -17.67 37.82 -8.35
N ALA A 741 -17.57 38.31 -9.58
CA ALA A 741 -18.73 38.80 -10.31
C ALA A 741 -19.74 37.66 -10.56
N MET A 742 -21.02 38.02 -10.51
CA MET A 742 -22.15 37.14 -10.82
C MET A 742 -22.95 37.76 -11.98
N PRO A 743 -22.49 37.60 -13.24
CA PRO A 743 -23.21 38.11 -14.40
C PRO A 743 -24.58 37.43 -14.58
N GLU A 744 -25.37 37.93 -15.53
CA GLU A 744 -26.60 37.27 -15.96
C GLU A 744 -26.33 35.84 -16.42
N LYS A 745 -27.36 34.98 -16.32
CA LYS A 745 -27.23 33.59 -16.75
C LYS A 745 -26.88 33.52 -18.24
N LEU A 746 -25.87 32.72 -18.56
CA LEU A 746 -25.45 32.35 -19.90
C LEU A 746 -26.54 31.54 -20.61
N ASP A 747 -27.19 30.61 -19.89
CA ASP A 747 -28.41 29.94 -20.33
C ASP A 747 -29.55 30.20 -19.33
N PRO A 748 -30.68 30.80 -19.75
CA PRO A 748 -31.83 31.01 -18.88
C PRO A 748 -32.33 29.72 -18.19
N ALA A 749 -32.15 28.56 -18.83
CA ALA A 749 -32.50 27.23 -18.33
C ALA A 749 -31.38 26.56 -17.52
N SER A 750 -30.38 27.32 -17.06
CA SER A 750 -29.33 26.88 -16.13
C SER A 750 -29.86 26.06 -14.96
N TYR A 751 -29.12 25.03 -14.54
CA TYR A 751 -29.46 24.20 -13.37
C TYR A 751 -29.04 24.84 -12.04
N SER A 752 -29.05 26.18 -11.97
CA SER A 752 -28.65 26.93 -10.78
C SER A 752 -29.51 26.64 -9.55
N GLU A 753 -30.73 26.13 -9.73
CA GLU A 753 -31.65 25.75 -8.64
C GLU A 753 -31.69 24.23 -8.41
N GLY A 754 -30.83 23.45 -9.08
CA GLY A 754 -30.80 21.99 -9.01
C GLY A 754 -30.58 21.43 -7.61
N LYS A 755 -31.47 20.54 -7.15
CA LYS A 755 -31.35 19.80 -5.88
C LYS A 755 -31.72 18.33 -6.06
N LEU A 756 -31.22 17.47 -5.19
CA LEU A 756 -31.61 16.06 -5.09
C LEU A 756 -32.65 15.84 -4.00
N PHE A 757 -33.69 15.07 -4.32
CA PHE A 757 -34.80 14.74 -3.45
C PHE A 757 -34.94 13.21 -3.30
N PRO A 758 -35.40 12.71 -2.15
CA PRO A 758 -35.40 11.28 -1.86
C PRO A 758 -36.53 10.53 -2.62
N PRO A 759 -36.48 9.19 -2.69
CA PRO A 759 -37.47 8.40 -3.44
C PRO A 759 -38.92 8.56 -2.98
N GLN A 760 -39.13 8.96 -1.72
CA GLN A 760 -40.44 9.23 -1.11
C GLN A 760 -41.14 10.47 -1.72
N THR A 761 -40.45 11.25 -2.56
CA THR A 761 -41.06 12.37 -3.30
C THR A 761 -42.09 11.89 -4.33
N ALA A 762 -42.01 10.64 -4.79
CA ALA A 762 -42.94 10.07 -5.75
C ALA A 762 -44.32 9.74 -5.13
N THR A 763 -45.38 10.00 -5.88
CA THR A 763 -46.78 9.73 -5.54
C THR A 763 -47.42 8.80 -6.56
N ASN A 764 -48.67 8.40 -6.29
CA ASN A 764 -49.47 7.59 -7.20
C ASN A 764 -48.73 6.32 -7.67
N LEU A 765 -48.03 5.68 -6.73
CA LEU A 765 -47.25 4.47 -6.97
C LEU A 765 -48.19 3.31 -7.36
N ASN A 766 -47.93 2.71 -8.52
CA ASN A 766 -48.54 1.48 -8.96
C ASN A 766 -47.41 0.52 -9.38
N GLY A 767 -47.25 -0.58 -8.67
CA GLY A 767 -46.14 -1.53 -8.86
C GLY A 767 -44.79 -1.07 -8.30
N PHE A 768 -44.52 0.24 -8.28
CA PHE A 768 -43.34 0.78 -7.60
C PHE A 768 -43.44 0.77 -6.07
N ALA A 769 -42.33 0.48 -5.40
CA ALA A 769 -42.22 0.54 -3.94
C ALA A 769 -40.85 1.10 -3.49
N VAL A 770 -40.83 1.81 -2.36
CA VAL A 770 -39.58 2.25 -1.74
C VAL A 770 -39.01 1.11 -0.88
N GLN A 771 -37.77 0.70 -1.16
CA GLN A 771 -37.06 -0.38 -0.47
C GLN A 771 -35.71 0.10 0.05
N THR A 772 -35.23 -0.47 1.16
CA THR A 772 -33.96 -0.06 1.81
C THR A 772 -32.91 -1.17 1.90
N ASP A 773 -33.29 -2.41 1.58
CA ASP A 773 -32.52 -3.63 1.76
C ASP A 773 -32.45 -4.46 0.46
N TYR A 774 -32.39 -3.77 -0.68
CA TYR A 774 -32.37 -4.42 -1.99
C TYR A 774 -31.02 -5.11 -2.29
N ASP A 775 -31.05 -6.42 -2.53
CA ASP A 775 -29.88 -7.18 -2.95
C ASP A 775 -29.65 -7.08 -4.46
N ALA A 776 -29.05 -5.98 -4.89
CA ALA A 776 -28.70 -5.79 -6.30
C ALA A 776 -27.74 -6.87 -6.85
N ALA A 777 -26.99 -7.58 -6.01
CA ALA A 777 -26.09 -8.62 -6.48
C ALA A 777 -26.85 -9.82 -7.09
N ALA A 778 -28.12 -10.00 -6.71
CA ALA A 778 -28.99 -11.03 -7.28
C ALA A 778 -29.27 -10.81 -8.78
N GLU A 779 -29.25 -9.57 -9.28
CA GLU A 779 -29.38 -9.24 -10.71
C GLU A 779 -28.09 -9.55 -11.52
N GLY A 780 -27.00 -9.90 -10.82
CA GLY A 780 -25.67 -10.09 -11.38
C GLY A 780 -24.89 -8.78 -11.60
N GLY A 781 -23.62 -8.87 -11.97
CA GLY A 781 -22.75 -7.69 -12.11
C GLY A 781 -22.19 -7.19 -10.77
N LYS A 782 -21.18 -6.29 -10.81
CA LYS A 782 -20.57 -5.73 -9.60
C LYS A 782 -21.41 -4.55 -9.10
N VAL A 783 -21.82 -4.64 -7.84
CA VAL A 783 -22.49 -3.57 -7.10
C VAL A 783 -21.45 -2.65 -6.47
N ARG A 784 -21.64 -1.34 -6.57
CA ARG A 784 -20.80 -0.35 -5.86
C ARG A 784 -21.24 -0.27 -4.40
N VAL A 785 -20.29 -0.39 -3.48
CA VAL A 785 -20.52 -0.27 -2.03
C VAL A 785 -21.19 1.06 -1.69
N GLY A 786 -22.18 1.05 -0.79
CA GLY A 786 -22.86 2.26 -0.30
C GLY A 786 -24.05 2.73 -1.15
N TRP A 787 -24.45 1.96 -2.16
CA TRP A 787 -25.59 2.24 -3.03
C TRP A 787 -26.78 1.32 -2.80
N ASN A 788 -26.58 0.07 -2.36
CA ASN A 788 -27.67 -0.87 -2.07
C ASN A 788 -28.39 -0.54 -0.77
N GLU A 789 -27.64 0.02 0.20
CA GLU A 789 -28.10 0.32 1.54
C GLU A 789 -28.96 1.61 1.58
N ARG A 790 -29.12 2.29 0.44
CA ARG A 790 -29.91 3.51 0.33
C ARG A 790 -31.37 3.17 0.01
N PRO A 791 -32.33 3.95 0.53
CA PRO A 791 -33.70 3.92 0.03
C PRO A 791 -33.73 4.08 -1.49
N GLN A 792 -34.46 3.20 -2.16
CA GLN A 792 -34.62 3.18 -3.61
C GLN A 792 -36.10 2.99 -3.94
N LEU A 793 -36.63 3.77 -4.89
CA LEU A 793 -37.93 3.49 -5.50
C LEU A 793 -37.70 2.47 -6.63
N ILE A 794 -38.31 1.29 -6.50
CA ILE A 794 -38.06 0.14 -7.37
C ILE A 794 -39.36 -0.31 -8.02
N GLY A 795 -39.32 -0.51 -9.33
CA GLY A 795 -40.36 -1.17 -10.12
C GLY A 795 -39.73 -2.24 -11.02
N HIS A 796 -40.50 -3.27 -11.36
CA HIS A 796 -40.01 -4.48 -12.01
C HIS A 796 -40.77 -4.82 -13.29
N GLU A 797 -42.06 -4.50 -13.34
CA GLU A 797 -42.95 -4.99 -14.39
C GLU A 797 -43.32 -3.88 -15.38
N PRO A 798 -43.44 -4.19 -16.68
CA PRO A 798 -44.03 -3.26 -17.65
C PRO A 798 -45.38 -2.72 -17.17
N GLY A 799 -45.56 -1.41 -17.28
CA GLY A 799 -46.76 -0.72 -16.81
C GLY A 799 -46.72 -0.26 -15.34
N ASP A 800 -45.76 -0.71 -14.54
CA ASP A 800 -45.46 -0.09 -13.24
C ASP A 800 -45.25 1.41 -13.45
N ARG A 801 -45.86 2.26 -12.61
CA ARG A 801 -45.84 3.71 -12.78
C ARG A 801 -45.80 4.49 -11.46
N PHE A 802 -45.32 5.73 -11.55
CA PHE A 802 -45.37 6.73 -10.49
C PHE A 802 -45.50 8.15 -11.06
N GLU A 803 -45.80 9.11 -10.18
CA GLU A 803 -45.92 10.53 -10.53
C GLU A 803 -45.10 11.42 -9.59
N ILE A 804 -44.69 12.59 -10.07
CA ILE A 804 -44.09 13.68 -9.28
C ILE A 804 -44.68 15.00 -9.72
N THR A 805 -45.16 15.79 -8.76
CA THR A 805 -45.51 17.19 -8.97
C THR A 805 -44.41 18.10 -8.44
N PHE A 806 -43.99 19.07 -9.23
CA PHE A 806 -42.92 20.01 -8.86
C PHE A 806 -43.13 21.39 -9.48
N LYS A 807 -42.55 22.42 -8.87
CA LYS A 807 -42.42 23.76 -9.46
C LYS A 807 -40.95 23.97 -9.82
N GLY A 808 -40.64 24.18 -11.10
CA GLY A 808 -39.25 24.32 -11.53
C GLY A 808 -39.05 24.12 -13.03
N SER A 809 -37.82 24.35 -13.49
CA SER A 809 -37.50 24.39 -14.93
C SER A 809 -36.92 23.09 -15.49
N ALA A 810 -36.63 22.10 -14.65
CA ALA A 810 -36.15 20.78 -15.09
C ALA A 810 -36.42 19.68 -14.06
N VAL A 811 -36.57 18.45 -14.56
CA VAL A 811 -36.73 17.22 -13.77
C VAL A 811 -35.83 16.10 -14.28
N ALA A 812 -35.24 15.38 -13.34
CA ALA A 812 -34.28 14.32 -13.55
C ALA A 812 -34.49 13.16 -12.59
N ILE A 813 -33.99 11.98 -12.95
CA ILE A 813 -33.93 10.79 -12.09
C ILE A 813 -32.50 10.31 -11.95
N GLN A 814 -32.08 9.98 -10.74
CA GLN A 814 -30.84 9.28 -10.46
C GLN A 814 -31.14 7.79 -10.27
N VAL A 815 -30.62 6.95 -11.16
CA VAL A 815 -30.87 5.51 -11.19
C VAL A 815 -29.63 4.68 -10.88
N ILE A 816 -29.87 3.43 -10.46
CA ILE A 816 -28.86 2.36 -10.42
C ILE A 816 -29.12 1.39 -11.58
N ALA A 817 -28.43 1.62 -12.69
CA ALA A 817 -28.56 0.84 -13.92
C ALA A 817 -27.64 -0.39 -13.91
N GLY A 818 -28.22 -1.58 -13.69
CA GLY A 818 -27.54 -2.87 -13.68
C GLY A 818 -27.96 -3.79 -14.83
N PRO A 819 -27.68 -5.11 -14.77
CA PRO A 819 -27.96 -6.03 -15.86
C PRO A 819 -29.45 -6.21 -16.19
N GLU A 820 -30.33 -5.87 -15.25
CA GLU A 820 -31.79 -5.94 -15.41
C GLU A 820 -32.43 -4.58 -15.69
N ALA A 821 -31.66 -3.53 -15.94
CA ALA A 821 -32.20 -2.18 -16.18
C ALA A 821 -33.14 -2.15 -17.40
N GLY A 822 -34.35 -1.62 -17.22
CA GLY A 822 -35.37 -1.52 -18.27
C GLY A 822 -35.35 -0.20 -19.05
N ILE A 823 -36.31 -0.07 -19.96
CA ILE A 823 -36.66 1.20 -20.60
C ILE A 823 -37.84 1.79 -19.81
N ILE A 824 -37.77 3.08 -19.51
CA ILE A 824 -38.91 3.83 -18.98
C ILE A 824 -39.49 4.74 -20.06
N GLU A 825 -40.77 5.04 -19.93
CA GLU A 825 -41.47 6.07 -20.68
C GLU A 825 -41.89 7.17 -19.72
N HIS A 826 -41.70 8.42 -20.11
CA HIS A 826 -42.09 9.55 -19.27
C HIS A 826 -42.83 10.63 -20.07
N SER A 827 -43.75 11.31 -19.38
CA SER A 827 -44.52 12.44 -19.90
C SER A 827 -44.51 13.56 -18.87
N VAL A 828 -44.34 14.80 -19.32
CA VAL A 828 -44.47 16.00 -18.48
C VAL A 828 -45.67 16.80 -18.96
N ASP A 829 -46.58 17.15 -18.07
CA ASP A 829 -47.81 17.91 -18.35
C ASP A 829 -48.70 17.30 -19.44
N GLY A 830 -48.70 15.97 -19.55
CA GLY A 830 -49.47 15.26 -20.59
C GLY A 830 -48.90 15.40 -22.00
N SER A 831 -47.63 15.79 -22.14
CA SER A 831 -46.89 15.73 -23.41
C SER A 831 -46.75 14.29 -23.92
N ASP A 832 -46.32 14.15 -25.17
CA ASP A 832 -46.02 12.85 -25.75
C ASP A 832 -45.02 12.06 -24.89
N TRP A 833 -45.25 10.74 -24.82
CA TRP A 833 -44.38 9.83 -24.08
C TRP A 833 -43.01 9.75 -24.74
N VAL A 834 -41.97 10.00 -23.95
CA VAL A 834 -40.57 9.89 -24.38
C VAL A 834 -39.96 8.66 -23.72
N LYS A 835 -39.27 7.84 -24.50
CA LYS A 835 -38.53 6.68 -24.01
C LYS A 835 -37.15 7.09 -23.51
N GLN A 836 -36.77 6.55 -22.36
CA GLN A 836 -35.43 6.65 -21.81
C GLN A 836 -34.94 5.23 -21.50
N ASP A 837 -33.93 4.79 -22.23
CA ASP A 837 -33.24 3.54 -21.93
C ASP A 837 -32.34 3.75 -20.72
N LEU A 838 -32.54 2.97 -19.66
CA LEU A 838 -31.70 3.04 -18.47
C LEU A 838 -30.45 2.16 -18.61
N PHE A 839 -30.46 1.19 -19.53
CA PHE A 839 -29.37 0.24 -19.74
C PHE A 839 -28.23 0.89 -20.54
N VAL A 840 -27.03 0.90 -19.96
CA VAL A 840 -25.83 1.41 -20.62
C VAL A 840 -25.12 0.25 -21.31
N THR A 841 -25.27 0.15 -22.64
CA THR A 841 -24.77 -0.96 -23.48
C THR A 841 -23.32 -1.36 -23.16
N LYS A 842 -22.45 -0.39 -22.90
CA LYS A 842 -21.02 -0.62 -22.65
C LYS A 842 -20.73 -1.33 -21.31
N ASN A 843 -21.56 -1.12 -20.28
CA ASN A 843 -21.19 -1.42 -18.89
C ASN A 843 -22.29 -2.07 -18.03
N SER A 844 -23.58 -1.86 -18.30
CA SER A 844 -24.68 -2.30 -17.41
C SER A 844 -24.76 -3.82 -17.25
N PHE A 845 -24.30 -4.60 -18.23
CA PHE A 845 -24.20 -6.07 -18.11
C PHE A 845 -23.14 -6.57 -17.12
N ARG A 846 -22.21 -5.69 -16.68
CA ARG A 846 -21.14 -6.03 -15.73
C ARG A 846 -21.21 -5.25 -14.42
N LEU A 847 -21.89 -4.10 -14.40
CA LEU A 847 -21.82 -3.13 -13.31
C LEU A 847 -23.19 -2.51 -13.03
N HIS A 848 -23.43 -2.20 -11.76
CA HIS A 848 -24.53 -1.31 -11.34
C HIS A 848 -24.05 0.14 -11.37
N LEU A 849 -24.44 0.87 -12.41
CA LEU A 849 -23.98 2.23 -12.66
C LEU A 849 -24.92 3.24 -12.02
N ASN A 850 -24.35 4.17 -11.27
CA ASN A 850 -25.06 5.36 -10.84
C ASN A 850 -25.16 6.36 -12.01
N ARG A 851 -26.36 6.59 -12.53
CA ARG A 851 -26.61 7.50 -13.66
C ARG A 851 -27.70 8.51 -13.30
N ILE A 852 -27.56 9.75 -13.75
CA ILE A 852 -28.65 10.73 -13.70
C ILE A 852 -29.16 10.95 -15.12
N TYR A 853 -30.47 11.01 -15.34
CA TYR A 853 -31.08 11.33 -16.62
C TYR A 853 -31.98 12.55 -16.45
N ILE A 854 -31.75 13.61 -17.24
CA ILE A 854 -32.71 14.70 -17.38
C ILE A 854 -33.86 14.17 -18.23
N LEU A 855 -35.04 14.08 -17.64
CA LEU A 855 -36.23 13.65 -18.36
C LEU A 855 -36.86 14.82 -19.11
N ARG A 856 -36.79 16.03 -18.52
CA ARG A 856 -37.24 17.26 -19.18
C ARG A 856 -36.50 18.47 -18.61
N ASP A 857 -36.15 19.41 -19.47
CA ASP A 857 -35.67 20.75 -19.10
C ASP A 857 -36.30 21.81 -20.01
N GLY A 858 -36.00 23.08 -19.74
CA GLY A 858 -36.60 24.22 -20.46
C GLY A 858 -38.07 24.47 -20.07
N LEU A 859 -38.50 23.97 -18.92
CA LEU A 859 -39.83 24.22 -18.38
C LEU A 859 -39.92 25.64 -17.78
N ASP A 860 -41.15 26.14 -17.66
CA ASP A 860 -41.41 27.45 -17.07
C ASP A 860 -41.15 27.38 -15.56
N PRO A 861 -40.12 28.06 -15.03
CA PRO A 861 -39.74 27.94 -13.62
C PRO A 861 -40.83 28.40 -12.65
N GLU A 862 -41.78 29.22 -13.12
CA GLU A 862 -42.87 29.73 -12.29
C GLU A 862 -44.12 28.84 -12.29
N LYS A 863 -44.20 27.85 -13.19
CA LYS A 863 -45.33 26.93 -13.28
C LYS A 863 -45.10 25.66 -12.49
N GLU A 864 -46.23 25.09 -12.09
CA GLU A 864 -46.29 23.75 -11.57
C GLU A 864 -46.37 22.75 -12.74
N HIS A 865 -45.61 21.68 -12.62
CA HIS A 865 -45.46 20.63 -13.60
C HIS A 865 -45.75 19.27 -12.96
N SER A 866 -46.26 18.34 -13.77
CA SER A 866 -46.45 16.95 -13.36
C SER A 866 -45.66 16.02 -14.29
N LEU A 867 -44.74 15.25 -13.71
CA LEU A 867 -44.04 14.15 -14.36
C LEU A 867 -44.78 12.85 -14.07
N THR A 868 -45.13 12.10 -15.11
CA THR A 868 -45.55 10.70 -15.01
C THR A 868 -44.49 9.81 -15.65
N VAL A 869 -44.12 8.72 -14.97
CA VAL A 869 -43.18 7.72 -15.46
C VAL A 869 -43.81 6.34 -15.41
N ARG A 870 -43.59 5.52 -16.45
CA ARG A 870 -43.94 4.10 -16.46
C ARG A 870 -42.84 3.23 -17.04
N ILE A 871 -42.76 1.96 -16.64
CA ILE A 871 -41.86 0.97 -17.26
C ILE A 871 -42.45 0.55 -18.61
N SER A 872 -41.65 0.57 -19.68
CA SER A 872 -42.08 0.21 -21.04
C SER A 872 -42.28 -1.30 -21.18
N GLU A 873 -43.09 -1.71 -22.16
CA GLU A 873 -43.17 -3.11 -22.62
C GLU A 873 -41.92 -3.52 -23.41
N GLU A 874 -41.19 -2.54 -23.93
CA GLU A 874 -39.92 -2.74 -24.61
C GLU A 874 -38.75 -2.74 -23.62
N ARG A 875 -37.70 -3.50 -23.95
CA ARG A 875 -36.45 -3.53 -23.21
C ARG A 875 -35.26 -3.51 -24.16
N HIS A 876 -34.12 -3.02 -23.69
CA HIS A 876 -32.88 -3.17 -24.42
C HIS A 876 -32.59 -4.66 -24.66
N GLU A 877 -32.18 -5.02 -25.87
CA GLU A 877 -31.86 -6.41 -26.27
C GLU A 877 -30.84 -7.13 -25.37
N LEU A 878 -29.95 -6.39 -24.69
CA LEU A 878 -28.93 -6.93 -23.78
C LEU A 878 -29.37 -6.96 -22.31
N SER A 879 -30.50 -6.35 -21.99
CA SER A 879 -31.03 -6.33 -20.63
C SER A 879 -31.70 -7.66 -20.30
N LYS A 880 -31.53 -8.11 -19.05
CA LYS A 880 -32.14 -9.33 -18.52
C LYS A 880 -33.54 -9.09 -17.92
N GLY A 881 -33.94 -7.84 -17.74
CA GLY A 881 -35.16 -7.46 -17.03
C GLY A 881 -35.67 -6.08 -17.43
N ASN A 882 -36.65 -5.59 -16.67
CA ASN A 882 -37.26 -4.28 -16.87
C ASN A 882 -37.08 -3.34 -15.66
N ASN A 883 -36.16 -3.66 -14.76
CA ASN A 883 -36.04 -3.00 -13.46
C ASN A 883 -35.76 -1.50 -13.64
N CYS A 884 -36.51 -0.69 -12.90
CA CYS A 884 -36.24 0.73 -12.71
C CYS A 884 -35.96 0.96 -11.23
N ARG A 885 -34.72 1.36 -10.89
CA ARG A 885 -34.30 1.66 -9.52
C ARG A 885 -33.86 3.10 -9.41
N ILE A 886 -34.59 3.91 -8.66
CA ILE A 886 -34.34 5.34 -8.49
C ILE A 886 -33.89 5.62 -7.05
N VAL A 887 -32.71 6.23 -6.89
CA VAL A 887 -32.15 6.60 -5.58
C VAL A 887 -32.51 8.04 -5.21
N TYR A 888 -32.59 8.92 -6.21
CA TYR A 888 -32.95 10.33 -6.00
C TYR A 888 -33.68 10.89 -7.22
N PHE A 889 -34.50 11.90 -6.99
CA PHE A 889 -35.05 12.79 -8.01
C PHE A 889 -34.24 14.08 -8.05
N GLY A 890 -33.82 14.52 -9.24
CA GLY A 890 -33.19 15.82 -9.42
C GLY A 890 -34.20 16.84 -9.91
N LEU A 891 -34.42 17.95 -9.19
CA LEU A 891 -35.33 19.02 -9.63
C LEU A 891 -34.58 20.34 -9.67
N ASN A 892 -34.76 21.10 -10.74
CA ASN A 892 -34.30 22.49 -10.83
C ASN A 892 -35.42 23.41 -10.34
N GLY A 893 -35.67 23.33 -9.03
CA GLY A 893 -36.87 23.81 -8.36
C GLY A 893 -37.22 22.92 -7.16
N ASP A 894 -38.48 22.89 -6.75
CA ASP A 894 -38.92 22.20 -5.53
C ASP A 894 -40.17 21.32 -5.78
N PRO A 895 -40.29 20.15 -5.11
CA PRO A 895 -41.44 19.26 -5.23
C PRO A 895 -42.68 19.80 -4.47
N ARG A 896 -43.86 19.27 -4.79
CA ARG A 896 -45.16 19.65 -4.16
C ARG A 896 -45.71 18.63 -3.15
N THR A 897 -44.96 17.59 -2.78
CA THR A 897 -45.40 16.49 -1.90
C THR A 897 -45.37 16.82 -0.38
N PRO A 898 -46.05 16.02 0.50
CA PRO A 898 -46.82 16.52 1.68
C PRO A 898 -46.02 17.06 2.86
N GLN A 899 -46.65 17.95 3.65
CA GLN A 899 -46.20 18.32 5.01
C GLN A 899 -45.82 17.05 5.79
N ASN A 900 -44.61 17.03 6.35
CA ASN A 900 -43.99 15.97 7.17
C ASN A 900 -43.09 14.95 6.44
N VAL A 901 -42.86 15.05 5.12
CA VAL A 901 -41.64 14.44 4.55
C VAL A 901 -40.49 15.38 4.87
N GLY A 902 -39.59 14.98 5.76
CA GLY A 902 -38.34 15.69 6.01
C GLY A 902 -37.57 15.83 4.69
N VAL A 903 -37.71 16.98 4.03
CA VAL A 903 -36.92 17.39 2.87
C VAL A 903 -35.51 17.80 3.28
N ASP A 904 -35.28 17.99 4.58
CA ASP A 904 -33.94 17.99 5.17
C ASP A 904 -33.44 16.55 5.20
N GLY A 905 -32.56 16.28 4.24
CA GLY A 905 -32.11 14.96 3.82
C GLY A 905 -32.00 13.92 4.93
N ILE A 906 -32.52 12.74 4.63
CA ILE A 906 -31.95 11.50 5.17
C ILE A 906 -30.54 11.41 4.56
N TYR A 907 -29.60 12.10 5.22
CA TYR A 907 -28.20 12.17 4.84
C TYR A 907 -27.52 10.92 5.38
N PHE A 908 -27.44 9.89 4.55
CA PHE A 908 -26.44 8.86 4.78
C PHE A 908 -25.07 9.53 4.60
N GLU A 909 -24.19 9.39 5.60
CA GLU A 909 -22.77 9.78 5.48
C GLU A 909 -22.11 9.00 4.34
N GLY A 910 -22.31 9.48 3.11
CA GLY A 910 -21.51 9.14 1.94
C GLY A 910 -20.11 9.78 2.01
N SER A 911 -19.71 10.31 3.17
CA SER A 911 -18.43 10.97 3.42
C SER A 911 -17.28 10.01 3.71
N LYS A 912 -17.48 8.69 3.61
CA LYS A 912 -16.39 7.84 3.13
C LYS A 912 -16.41 7.82 1.61
N GLY A 913 -16.06 8.93 0.98
CA GLY A 913 -15.97 9.12 -0.47
C GLY A 913 -15.02 8.10 -1.13
N TYR A 914 -15.46 6.86 -1.24
CA TYR A 914 -14.70 5.74 -1.79
C TYR A 914 -14.79 5.75 -3.33
N GLY A 915 -14.00 6.62 -3.94
CA GLY A 915 -13.12 6.17 -5.03
C GLY A 915 -12.02 5.28 -4.44
N PRO A 916 -11.32 4.46 -5.25
CA PRO A 916 -10.53 3.33 -4.76
C PRO A 916 -9.36 3.81 -3.90
N GLU A 917 -9.58 3.79 -2.60
CA GLU A 917 -8.59 3.87 -1.54
C GLU A 917 -9.05 2.94 -0.41
N LYS A 918 -8.83 1.64 -0.65
CA LYS A 918 -8.66 0.63 0.37
C LYS A 918 -7.35 -0.07 0.08
#